data_AF-A0A4U0WBR4-F1
#
_entry.id   AF-A0A4U0WBR4-F1
#
_cell.length_a   1.000
_cell.length_b   1.000
_cell.length_c   1.000
_cell.angle_alpha   90.00
_cell.angle_beta   90.00
_cell.angle_gamma   90.00
#
_symmetry.space_group_name_H-M   'P 1'
#
loop_
_entity.id
_entity.type
_entity.pdbx_description
1 polymer ?
#
loop_
_entity_poly.entity_id
_entity_poly.type
_entity_poly.pdbx_seq_one_letter_code
_entity_poly.pdbx_strand_id
1 'polypeptide(L)'
;MSVAGIVSITVVPLFFDATVVYGPVDTPASGEIASKIMRCLTIRALFTPPTILEEFMQEAGSLEQAATLDFALFAGGPLAPSCGDIIIQATEVYQFTGSTEIGIVPTLTPKPRENWNYFEWHPVYECKMESIDGETFELVIPRNDSLDWIRGKCFPDRLAPEWRTKDTYRRHPANREIWRFHGRTDDIIVLSNGEKFSPVSQEGIIQGHSLLSGALLTGQARAQAALLVELRKGVTLSHAEVIEQIWPTVEKANSLAPAHARIFRSKILVTSPETPFERVGKGTVKRKETLALYAAPFDALYDGVKNGGTTGDLPAVDNIDDLASIRRFLQAHFKEALQTDVTTEDTDFFDLGLDSVQTIELAGGIRAAFEPHVNGQTSMKSISPKTIYAHPTIDSLSVYLHSLAKPNGNSGIRENTAHSNVERRTQRMKHLVEKYAKDLPSKAVSLLDGDLQIGYGQAKERLTVILTGTTGTLGIWLLHTLLSDQKVSKVYCLDRSADARERNLKSFAERHFPVSSLYDGTKCEFLQASFGHPHFGLGSEQFTELSQKVDAVIHNAWAVNFNHSLESFDAVHIRGVRNFINFSLGSPRKPRIHFVSSISSVGNWPAVHGFNVPVPTQGLDRYSYDVAQVDLGYGESKHVSERILERASQSGVPVSILRVGQIAGPLAVDGGCWTKHEWLPSLVRTSKALGRIPAELGVVDWIPVDKLAETIKDLVFANAEKASLEVYNLVNPRVSSWSDLVPAVQTFYKDLHGSSSTMETIPLDKWVEALERIDLNNRDAVDEMPSIKILDFYKAIGESLSTSPISNIAAFDTDNLSRESDTMRNLRSIDRETVTIWLRQWDY
;
A
#
# COMPACT_ATOMS: atom_id res chain seq x y z
N MET A 1 -34.75 22.70 8.16
CA MET A 1 -34.31 23.41 6.94
C MET A 1 -32.80 23.57 7.02
N SER A 2 -32.05 23.26 5.97
CA SER A 2 -30.59 23.39 5.98
C SER A 2 -30.14 24.83 5.70
N VAL A 3 -28.89 25.21 6.04
CA VAL A 3 -28.33 26.54 5.73
C VAL A 3 -28.48 26.89 4.26
N ALA A 4 -28.17 25.95 3.36
CA ALA A 4 -28.38 26.13 1.91
C ALA A 4 -29.86 26.42 1.59
N GLY A 5 -30.79 25.67 2.16
CA GLY A 5 -32.23 25.92 1.98
C GLY A 5 -32.69 27.27 2.51
N ILE A 6 -32.14 27.73 3.64
CA ILE A 6 -32.42 29.08 4.17
C ILE A 6 -31.90 30.14 3.19
N VAL A 7 -30.68 30.00 2.67
CA VAL A 7 -30.12 30.91 1.66
C VAL A 7 -30.96 30.93 0.37
N SER A 8 -31.35 29.77 -0.17
CA SER A 8 -32.19 29.67 -1.37
C SER A 8 -33.57 30.33 -1.20
N ILE A 9 -34.14 30.23 0.00
CA ILE A 9 -35.51 30.69 0.31
C ILE A 9 -35.55 32.16 0.74
N THR A 10 -34.46 32.70 1.26
CA THR A 10 -34.43 34.06 1.82
C THR A 10 -33.49 34.97 1.04
N VAL A 11 -32.19 34.65 1.03
CA VAL A 11 -31.15 35.50 0.44
C VAL A 11 -31.33 35.65 -1.07
N VAL A 12 -31.59 34.55 -1.79
CA VAL A 12 -31.75 34.60 -3.25
C VAL A 12 -32.91 35.52 -3.69
N PRO A 13 -34.16 35.35 -3.21
CA PRO A 13 -35.25 36.24 -3.59
C PRO A 13 -35.06 37.67 -3.09
N LEU A 14 -34.44 37.88 -1.91
CA LEU A 14 -34.26 39.22 -1.34
C LEU A 14 -33.20 40.06 -2.07
N PHE A 15 -32.11 39.44 -2.54
CA PHE A 15 -30.98 40.18 -3.13
C PHE A 15 -30.94 40.17 -4.66
N PHE A 16 -31.62 39.21 -5.32
CA PHE A 16 -31.52 39.02 -6.77
C PHE A 16 -32.85 39.18 -7.53
N ASP A 17 -33.88 39.78 -6.90
CA ASP A 17 -35.21 40.00 -7.51
C ASP A 17 -35.78 38.73 -8.16
N ALA A 18 -35.68 37.61 -7.43
CA ALA A 18 -36.04 36.28 -7.91
C ALA A 18 -37.33 35.78 -7.26
N THR A 19 -38.18 35.08 -8.01
CA THR A 19 -39.36 34.39 -7.47
C THR A 19 -39.03 32.91 -7.28
N VAL A 20 -39.09 32.43 -6.02
CA VAL A 20 -38.85 31.02 -5.69
C VAL A 20 -40.12 30.21 -5.93
N VAL A 21 -40.01 29.14 -6.72
CA VAL A 21 -41.09 28.19 -6.99
C VAL A 21 -40.87 26.94 -6.16
N TYR A 22 -41.85 26.57 -5.34
CA TYR A 22 -41.82 25.36 -4.52
C TYR A 22 -42.55 24.20 -5.19
N GLY A 23 -42.04 22.99 -4.97
CA GLY A 23 -42.81 21.77 -5.22
C GLY A 23 -43.95 21.60 -4.20
N PRO A 24 -44.85 20.62 -4.44
CA PRO A 24 -45.92 20.29 -3.51
C PRO A 24 -45.39 19.97 -2.09
N VAL A 25 -46.06 20.50 -1.06
CA VAL A 25 -45.58 20.45 0.34
C VAL A 25 -45.50 19.03 0.91
N ASP A 26 -46.37 18.13 0.45
CA ASP A 26 -46.48 16.75 0.95
C ASP A 26 -45.74 15.72 0.10
N THR A 27 -45.00 16.16 -0.92
CA THR A 27 -44.27 15.26 -1.84
C THR A 27 -42.77 15.54 -1.77
N PRO A 28 -41.93 14.51 -1.55
CA PRO A 28 -40.48 14.66 -1.65
C PRO A 28 -40.08 15.23 -3.01
N ALA A 29 -39.14 16.17 -3.03
CA ALA A 29 -38.60 16.69 -4.29
C ALA A 29 -38.01 15.56 -5.14
N SER A 30 -38.29 15.59 -6.44
CA SER A 30 -37.79 14.61 -7.42
C SER A 30 -37.58 15.29 -8.78
N GLY A 31 -36.81 14.65 -9.65
CA GLY A 31 -36.63 15.11 -11.04
C GLY A 31 -37.95 15.19 -11.82
N GLU A 32 -38.86 14.24 -11.60
CA GLU A 32 -40.19 14.21 -12.19
C GLU A 32 -41.02 15.45 -11.81
N ILE A 33 -40.98 15.86 -10.54
CA ILE A 33 -41.69 17.05 -10.06
C ILE A 33 -41.09 18.31 -10.70
N ALA A 34 -39.75 18.40 -10.78
CA ALA A 34 -39.09 19.51 -11.45
C ALA A 34 -39.51 19.62 -12.92
N SER A 35 -39.52 18.50 -13.65
CA SER A 35 -39.98 18.46 -15.05
C SER A 35 -41.45 18.89 -15.19
N LYS A 36 -42.35 18.42 -14.32
CA LYS A 36 -43.76 18.82 -14.32
C LYS A 36 -43.95 20.31 -14.06
N ILE A 37 -43.21 20.88 -13.09
CA ILE A 37 -43.26 22.33 -12.80
C ILE A 37 -42.84 23.13 -14.03
N MET A 38 -41.74 22.73 -14.70
CA MET A 38 -41.26 23.40 -15.91
C MET A 38 -42.21 23.30 -17.11
N ARG A 39 -43.13 22.33 -17.12
CA ARG A 39 -44.20 22.26 -18.14
C ARG A 39 -45.35 23.23 -17.84
N CYS A 40 -45.54 23.60 -16.59
CA CYS A 40 -46.63 24.49 -16.15
C CYS A 40 -46.19 25.96 -16.03
N LEU A 41 -44.92 26.22 -15.73
CA LEU A 41 -44.38 27.53 -15.43
C LEU A 41 -43.07 27.75 -16.20
N THR A 42 -42.82 28.99 -16.60
CA THR A 42 -41.51 29.39 -17.14
C THR A 42 -40.50 29.49 -16.00
N ILE A 43 -39.57 28.54 -15.95
CA ILE A 43 -38.47 28.50 -14.98
C ILE A 43 -37.19 28.94 -15.68
N ARG A 44 -36.48 29.91 -15.09
CA ARG A 44 -35.21 30.42 -15.64
C ARG A 44 -33.98 29.74 -15.09
N ALA A 45 -34.03 29.20 -13.87
CA ALA A 45 -32.90 28.50 -13.28
C ALA A 45 -33.38 27.34 -12.42
N LEU A 46 -32.67 26.23 -12.46
CA LEU A 46 -32.85 25.12 -11.53
C LEU A 46 -31.81 25.20 -10.43
N PHE A 47 -32.24 25.09 -9.18
CA PHE A 47 -31.36 24.99 -8.03
C PHE A 47 -31.72 23.76 -7.22
N THR A 48 -30.94 22.69 -7.39
CA THR A 48 -31.24 21.38 -6.81
C THR A 48 -29.99 20.64 -6.30
N PRO A 49 -30.12 19.65 -5.41
CA PRO A 49 -29.08 18.66 -5.20
C PRO A 49 -28.77 17.87 -6.49
N PRO A 50 -27.56 17.27 -6.62
CA PRO A 50 -27.19 16.48 -7.80
C PRO A 50 -28.17 15.37 -8.13
N THR A 51 -28.67 14.65 -7.12
CA THR A 51 -29.59 13.51 -7.31
C THR A 51 -30.87 13.91 -8.03
N ILE A 52 -31.42 15.09 -7.71
CA ILE A 52 -32.65 15.61 -8.34
C ILE A 52 -32.36 16.05 -9.77
N LEU A 53 -31.18 16.62 -10.03
CA LEU A 53 -30.77 17.01 -11.37
C LEU A 53 -30.53 15.77 -12.26
N GLU A 54 -29.92 14.73 -11.70
CA GLU A 54 -29.73 13.43 -12.35
C GLU A 54 -31.06 12.74 -12.68
N GLU A 55 -32.01 12.74 -11.74
CA GLU A 55 -33.38 12.27 -12.00
C GLU A 55 -34.07 13.09 -13.09
N PHE A 56 -33.96 14.42 -13.04
CA PHE A 56 -34.58 15.32 -14.02
C PHE A 56 -34.06 15.04 -15.43
N MET A 57 -32.76 14.82 -15.59
CA MET A 57 -32.15 14.54 -16.88
C MET A 57 -32.58 13.19 -17.48
N GLN A 58 -33.22 12.31 -16.70
CA GLN A 58 -33.78 11.05 -17.18
C GLN A 58 -35.24 11.16 -17.63
N GLU A 59 -35.90 12.29 -17.38
CA GLU A 59 -37.28 12.52 -17.82
C GLU A 59 -37.37 12.72 -19.33
N ALA A 60 -38.49 12.31 -19.91
CA ALA A 60 -38.73 12.52 -21.33
C ALA A 60 -38.83 14.02 -21.67
N GLY A 61 -38.00 14.46 -22.62
CA GLY A 61 -37.90 15.86 -23.04
C GLY A 61 -37.04 16.75 -22.12
N SER A 62 -36.25 16.15 -21.22
CA SER A 62 -35.46 16.87 -20.21
C SER A 62 -34.43 17.82 -20.83
N LEU A 63 -33.81 17.46 -21.97
CA LEU A 63 -32.83 18.29 -22.66
C LEU A 63 -33.46 19.54 -23.27
N GLU A 64 -34.63 19.42 -23.90
CA GLU A 64 -35.39 20.54 -24.43
C GLU A 64 -35.84 21.47 -23.30
N GLN A 65 -36.25 20.89 -22.16
CA GLN A 65 -36.58 21.66 -20.96
C GLN A 65 -35.34 22.36 -20.40
N ALA A 66 -34.20 21.67 -20.30
CA ALA A 66 -32.95 22.23 -19.82
C ALA A 66 -32.48 23.41 -20.69
N ALA A 67 -32.68 23.33 -22.01
CA ALA A 67 -32.33 24.40 -22.96
C ALA A 67 -33.13 25.70 -22.76
N THR A 68 -34.25 25.66 -22.01
CA THR A 68 -35.00 26.87 -21.64
C THR A 68 -34.44 27.57 -20.39
N LEU A 69 -33.50 26.94 -19.67
CA LEU A 69 -32.87 27.49 -18.48
C LEU A 69 -31.72 28.41 -18.87
N ASP A 70 -31.56 29.51 -18.13
CA ASP A 70 -30.37 30.35 -18.15
C ASP A 70 -29.17 29.57 -17.57
N PHE A 71 -29.39 28.80 -16.50
CA PHE A 71 -28.41 27.89 -15.91
C PHE A 71 -29.04 26.87 -14.94
N ALA A 72 -28.32 25.78 -14.69
CA ALA A 72 -28.58 24.83 -13.61
C ALA A 72 -27.50 24.95 -12.52
N LEU A 73 -27.91 25.03 -11.26
CA LEU A 73 -27.05 25.18 -10.10
C LEU A 73 -27.22 23.98 -9.16
N PHE A 74 -26.11 23.37 -8.73
CA PHE A 74 -26.14 22.27 -7.77
C PHE A 74 -25.12 22.40 -6.63
N ALA A 75 -25.42 21.76 -5.50
CA ALA A 75 -24.52 21.65 -4.35
C ALA A 75 -24.89 20.49 -3.42
N GLY A 76 -23.98 20.17 -2.49
CA GLY A 76 -24.20 19.15 -1.46
C GLY A 76 -23.73 17.74 -1.84
N GLY A 77 -23.07 17.60 -2.99
CA GLY A 77 -22.42 16.38 -3.47
C GLY A 77 -21.87 16.57 -4.89
N PRO A 78 -21.08 15.62 -5.41
CA PRO A 78 -20.66 15.62 -6.81
C PRO A 78 -21.85 15.27 -7.72
N LEU A 79 -21.89 15.86 -8.92
CA LEU A 79 -22.80 15.47 -9.99
C LEU A 79 -22.14 14.41 -10.88
N ALA A 80 -22.88 13.38 -11.26
CA ALA A 80 -22.38 12.34 -12.16
C ALA A 80 -21.84 12.96 -13.47
N PRO A 81 -20.61 12.66 -13.90
CA PRO A 81 -20.05 13.22 -15.14
C PRO A 81 -20.90 12.93 -16.37
N SER A 82 -21.50 11.73 -16.44
CA SER A 82 -22.44 11.37 -17.51
C SER A 82 -23.65 12.28 -17.58
N CYS A 83 -24.12 12.81 -16.45
CA CYS A 83 -25.20 13.78 -16.41
C CYS A 83 -24.70 15.17 -16.80
N GLY A 84 -23.65 15.66 -16.13
CA GLY A 84 -23.09 16.99 -16.35
C GLY A 84 -22.62 17.27 -17.79
N ASP A 85 -21.94 16.30 -18.41
CA ASP A 85 -21.42 16.40 -19.79
C ASP A 85 -22.55 16.42 -20.83
N ILE A 86 -23.74 15.93 -20.47
CA ILE A 86 -24.94 15.99 -21.31
C ILE A 86 -25.65 17.33 -21.12
N ILE A 87 -25.95 17.72 -19.88
CA ILE A 87 -26.73 18.94 -19.61
C ILE A 87 -25.99 20.23 -20.04
N ILE A 88 -24.65 20.24 -20.01
CA ILE A 88 -23.85 21.40 -20.44
C ILE A 88 -23.99 21.72 -21.93
N GLN A 89 -24.49 20.75 -22.72
CA GLN A 89 -24.82 20.95 -24.13
C GLN A 89 -26.11 21.78 -24.31
N ALA A 90 -26.99 21.78 -23.31
CA ALA A 90 -28.28 22.46 -23.33
C ALA A 90 -28.28 23.79 -22.58
N THR A 91 -27.65 23.87 -21.40
CA THR A 91 -27.59 25.09 -20.57
C THR A 91 -26.29 25.18 -19.78
N GLU A 92 -25.97 26.34 -19.19
CA GLU A 92 -24.80 26.47 -18.31
C GLU A 92 -25.03 25.70 -17.01
N VAL A 93 -23.98 25.06 -16.49
CA VAL A 93 -24.04 24.32 -15.23
C VAL A 93 -23.00 24.85 -14.26
N TYR A 94 -23.47 25.17 -13.06
CA TYR A 94 -22.64 25.74 -12.00
C TYR A 94 -22.72 24.89 -10.73
N GLN A 95 -21.57 24.80 -10.06
CA GLN A 95 -21.44 24.17 -8.76
C GLN A 95 -21.01 25.21 -7.72
N PHE A 96 -21.53 25.08 -6.51
CA PHE A 96 -21.01 25.78 -5.35
C PHE A 96 -20.84 24.80 -4.17
N THR A 97 -19.99 25.17 -3.22
CA THR A 97 -19.72 24.36 -2.04
C THR A 97 -19.91 25.18 -0.77
N GLY A 98 -20.17 24.49 0.34
CA GLY A 98 -20.34 25.12 1.64
C GLY A 98 -20.69 24.12 2.73
N SER A 99 -20.45 24.53 3.96
CA SER A 99 -20.81 23.75 5.15
C SER A 99 -21.58 24.62 6.16
N THR A 100 -22.07 23.99 7.23
CA THR A 100 -22.73 24.73 8.31
C THR A 100 -21.74 25.63 9.05
N GLU A 101 -20.48 25.21 9.13
CA GLU A 101 -19.40 25.85 9.86
C GLU A 101 -18.88 27.10 9.15
N ILE A 102 -18.69 27.02 7.83
CA ILE A 102 -18.09 28.10 7.04
C ILE A 102 -19.09 28.88 6.18
N GLY A 103 -20.33 28.40 6.02
CA GLY A 103 -21.28 28.98 5.06
C GLY A 103 -20.94 28.59 3.62
N ILE A 104 -21.41 29.38 2.65
CA ILE A 104 -21.14 29.17 1.22
C ILE A 104 -19.78 29.77 0.88
N VAL A 105 -18.93 28.99 0.24
CA VAL A 105 -17.63 29.46 -0.26
C VAL A 105 -17.86 30.21 -1.58
N PRO A 106 -17.52 31.51 -1.68
CA PRO A 106 -17.65 32.27 -2.92
C PRO A 106 -16.70 31.74 -3.98
N THR A 107 -17.24 31.44 -5.16
CA THR A 107 -16.51 30.90 -6.30
C THR A 107 -16.68 31.81 -7.52
N LEU A 108 -15.64 31.89 -8.33
CA LEU A 108 -15.72 32.44 -9.68
C LEU A 108 -16.18 31.33 -10.64
N THR A 109 -16.77 31.71 -11.77
CA THR A 109 -17.23 30.77 -12.80
C THR A 109 -16.05 30.32 -13.65
N PRO A 110 -15.62 29.06 -13.58
CA PRO A 110 -14.53 28.57 -14.41
C PRO A 110 -14.94 28.62 -15.89
N LYS A 111 -14.04 29.10 -16.74
CA LYS A 111 -14.20 29.05 -18.20
C LYS A 111 -13.14 28.13 -18.82
N PRO A 112 -13.42 27.48 -19.96
CA PRO A 112 -14.71 27.47 -20.67
C PRO A 112 -15.76 26.59 -19.98
N ARG A 113 -17.00 26.57 -20.47
CA ARG A 113 -18.16 25.93 -19.80
C ARG A 113 -17.98 24.43 -19.55
N GLU A 114 -17.09 23.77 -20.29
CA GLU A 114 -16.71 22.37 -20.13
C GLU A 114 -16.05 22.10 -18.77
N ASN A 115 -15.57 23.15 -18.08
CA ASN A 115 -15.04 23.08 -16.72
C ASN A 115 -16.15 23.15 -15.64
N TRP A 116 -17.38 22.76 -15.97
CA TRP A 116 -18.56 22.83 -15.09
C TRP A 116 -18.37 22.14 -13.73
N ASN A 117 -17.45 21.16 -13.63
CA ASN A 117 -17.13 20.41 -12.42
C ASN A 117 -15.85 20.91 -11.69
N TYR A 118 -15.32 22.07 -12.08
CA TYR A 118 -14.22 22.72 -11.39
C TYR A 118 -14.71 23.89 -10.54
N PHE A 119 -13.86 24.28 -9.59
CA PHE A 119 -14.02 25.45 -8.74
C PHE A 119 -12.88 26.40 -8.99
N GLU A 120 -13.20 27.68 -9.12
CA GLU A 120 -12.24 28.77 -9.02
C GLU A 120 -12.58 29.55 -7.76
N TRP A 121 -11.67 29.60 -6.79
CA TRP A 121 -11.96 30.23 -5.50
C TRP A 121 -11.88 31.74 -5.63
N HIS A 122 -12.89 32.46 -5.14
CA HIS A 122 -12.81 33.92 -5.15
C HIS A 122 -11.72 34.39 -4.17
N PRO A 123 -10.76 35.25 -4.60
CA PRO A 123 -9.64 35.68 -3.75
C PRO A 123 -10.04 36.30 -2.40
N VAL A 124 -11.22 36.94 -2.32
CA VAL A 124 -11.74 37.58 -1.11
C VAL A 124 -11.96 36.58 0.03
N TYR A 125 -12.17 35.29 -0.28
CA TYR A 125 -12.41 34.26 0.71
C TYR A 125 -11.11 33.59 1.21
N GLU A 126 -9.94 33.96 0.67
CA GLU A 126 -8.59 33.49 1.04
C GLU A 126 -8.49 31.97 1.22
N CYS A 127 -9.15 31.20 0.36
CA CYS A 127 -9.04 29.74 0.33
C CYS A 127 -7.58 29.32 0.13
N LYS A 128 -7.06 28.46 1.00
CA LYS A 128 -5.75 27.82 0.84
C LYS A 128 -5.92 26.39 0.39
N MET A 129 -5.20 26.01 -0.66
CA MET A 129 -5.15 24.64 -1.17
C MET A 129 -3.83 24.00 -0.72
N GLU A 130 -3.88 23.19 0.34
CA GLU A 130 -2.71 22.55 0.93
C GLU A 130 -2.52 21.14 0.39
N SER A 131 -1.30 20.79 -0.04
CA SER A 131 -1.04 19.47 -0.61
C SER A 131 -1.04 18.37 0.45
N ILE A 132 -1.73 17.28 0.18
CA ILE A 132 -1.72 16.06 1.02
C ILE A 132 -0.61 15.12 0.54
N ASP A 133 -0.57 14.84 -0.76
CA ASP A 133 0.27 13.81 -1.39
C ASP A 133 0.85 14.24 -2.75
N GLY A 134 0.88 15.55 -3.03
CA GLY A 134 1.37 16.12 -4.30
C GLY A 134 0.34 16.16 -5.43
N GLU A 135 -0.60 15.22 -5.47
CA GLU A 135 -1.68 15.17 -6.48
C GLU A 135 -3.01 15.74 -5.95
N THR A 136 -3.26 15.52 -4.66
CA THR A 136 -4.49 15.88 -3.97
C THR A 136 -4.23 17.01 -2.98
N PHE A 137 -5.17 17.95 -2.89
CA PHE A 137 -5.07 19.16 -2.08
C PHE A 137 -6.30 19.31 -1.19
N GLU A 138 -6.10 19.59 0.09
CA GLU A 138 -7.17 19.92 1.04
C GLU A 138 -7.52 21.41 0.94
N LEU A 139 -8.82 21.73 0.97
CA LEU A 139 -9.28 23.10 1.17
C LEU A 139 -9.18 23.50 2.65
N VAL A 140 -8.34 24.48 2.93
CA VAL A 140 -8.11 25.04 4.26
C VAL A 140 -8.54 26.50 4.26
N ILE A 141 -9.29 26.90 5.29
CA ILE A 141 -9.77 28.27 5.46
C ILE A 141 -9.07 28.87 6.69
N PRO A 142 -8.07 29.73 6.49
CA PRO A 142 -7.38 30.40 7.58
C PRO A 142 -8.35 31.27 8.38
N ARG A 143 -8.12 31.41 9.68
CA ARG A 143 -8.87 32.37 10.48
C ARG A 143 -8.47 33.80 10.10
N ASN A 144 -9.48 34.64 9.84
CA ASN A 144 -9.30 36.06 9.61
C ASN A 144 -10.54 36.80 10.09
N ASP A 145 -10.46 37.39 11.28
CA ASP A 145 -11.59 38.06 11.94
C ASP A 145 -12.12 39.25 11.11
N SER A 146 -11.34 39.80 10.17
CA SER A 146 -11.80 40.86 9.26
C SER A 146 -12.79 40.38 8.19
N LEU A 147 -12.89 39.06 7.98
CA LEU A 147 -13.78 38.42 7.01
C LEU A 147 -15.00 37.77 7.68
N ASP A 148 -15.20 38.01 8.99
CA ASP A 148 -16.35 37.51 9.77
C ASP A 148 -17.73 37.92 9.23
N TRP A 149 -17.78 38.96 8.38
CA TRP A 149 -19.01 39.42 7.73
C TRP A 149 -19.41 38.57 6.51
N ILE A 150 -18.48 37.79 5.95
CA ILE A 150 -18.73 36.81 4.88
C ILE A 150 -18.49 35.36 5.28
N ARG A 151 -17.69 35.10 6.32
CA ARG A 151 -17.40 33.76 6.84
C ARG A 151 -18.32 33.43 8.01
N GLY A 152 -18.90 32.22 8.01
CA GLY A 152 -19.66 31.73 9.16
C GLY A 152 -18.82 31.69 10.44
N LYS A 153 -19.33 32.19 11.57
CA LYS A 153 -18.62 32.25 12.88
C LYS A 153 -18.52 30.91 13.61
N CYS A 154 -18.72 29.79 12.91
CA CYS A 154 -18.89 28.48 13.54
C CYS A 154 -17.57 27.69 13.55
N PHE A 155 -16.49 28.28 14.06
CA PHE A 155 -15.29 27.54 14.47
C PHE A 155 -15.60 26.86 15.83
N PRO A 156 -15.74 25.52 15.88
CA PRO A 156 -16.04 24.79 17.12
C PRO A 156 -14.95 24.97 18.18
N ASP A 157 -13.70 25.11 17.73
CA ASP A 157 -12.55 25.46 18.56
C ASP A 157 -12.16 26.93 18.34
N ARG A 158 -12.37 27.76 19.38
CA ARG A 158 -12.04 29.19 19.34
C ARG A 158 -10.53 29.46 19.36
N LEU A 159 -9.68 28.46 19.56
CA LEU A 159 -8.22 28.59 19.58
C LEU A 159 -7.57 28.11 18.28
N ALA A 160 -8.30 27.40 17.41
CA ALA A 160 -7.76 26.92 16.15
C ALA A 160 -7.43 28.08 15.18
N PRO A 161 -6.23 28.09 14.57
CA PRO A 161 -5.82 29.16 13.64
C PRO A 161 -6.43 29.02 12.25
N GLU A 162 -7.01 27.87 11.91
CA GLU A 162 -7.58 27.55 10.61
C GLU A 162 -8.69 26.51 10.72
N TRP A 163 -9.57 26.48 9.72
CA TRP A 163 -10.57 25.43 9.53
C TRP A 163 -10.15 24.53 8.37
N ARG A 164 -9.92 23.26 8.68
CA ARG A 164 -9.63 22.23 7.69
C ARG A 164 -10.95 21.58 7.27
N THR A 165 -11.39 21.81 6.04
CA THR A 165 -12.73 21.35 5.62
C THR A 165 -12.81 19.84 5.45
N LYS A 166 -11.65 19.16 5.36
CA LYS A 166 -11.51 17.76 4.95
C LYS A 166 -11.89 17.49 3.51
N ASP A 167 -12.35 18.50 2.76
CA ASP A 167 -12.65 18.37 1.34
C ASP A 167 -11.35 18.43 0.55
N THR A 168 -11.17 17.44 -0.32
CA THR A 168 -9.98 17.26 -1.14
C THR A 168 -10.29 17.51 -2.60
N TYR A 169 -9.30 18.04 -3.32
CA TYR A 169 -9.43 18.49 -4.69
C TYR A 169 -8.19 18.10 -5.51
N ARG A 170 -8.35 17.97 -6.82
CA ARG A 170 -7.27 17.85 -7.79
C ARG A 170 -7.17 19.12 -8.62
N ARG A 171 -5.94 19.56 -8.87
CA ARG A 171 -5.68 20.73 -9.72
C ARG A 171 -5.95 20.40 -11.18
N HIS A 172 -6.53 21.33 -11.95
CA HIS A 172 -6.71 21.12 -13.38
C HIS A 172 -5.34 21.02 -14.09
N PRO A 173 -5.13 20.03 -15.00
CA PRO A 173 -3.83 19.81 -15.63
C PRO A 173 -3.28 21.03 -16.39
N ALA A 174 -4.15 21.76 -17.09
CA ALA A 174 -3.76 22.93 -17.90
C ALA A 174 -3.98 24.30 -17.24
N ASN A 175 -4.75 24.40 -16.14
CA ASN A 175 -5.08 25.67 -15.51
C ASN A 175 -4.87 25.53 -13.99
N ARG A 176 -3.85 26.21 -13.46
CA ARG A 176 -3.43 25.99 -12.07
C ARG A 176 -4.31 26.66 -11.02
N GLU A 177 -5.25 27.49 -11.45
CA GLU A 177 -6.14 28.28 -10.57
C GLU A 177 -7.46 27.56 -10.27
N ILE A 178 -7.79 26.50 -11.02
CA ILE A 178 -9.07 25.80 -10.88
C ILE A 178 -8.91 24.36 -10.37
N TRP A 179 -9.91 23.91 -9.61
CA TRP A 179 -9.82 22.73 -8.75
C TRP A 179 -11.04 21.85 -8.90
N ARG A 180 -10.85 20.55 -9.17
CA ARG A 180 -11.93 19.58 -9.22
C ARG A 180 -12.06 18.87 -7.89
N PHE A 181 -13.27 18.78 -7.35
CA PHE A 181 -13.52 18.00 -6.15
C PHE A 181 -13.10 16.53 -6.34
N HIS A 182 -12.37 15.97 -5.37
CA HIS A 182 -11.81 14.63 -5.42
C HIS A 182 -12.42 13.68 -4.37
N GLY A 183 -12.81 14.22 -3.23
CA GLY A 183 -13.46 13.47 -2.15
C GLY A 183 -13.17 14.10 -0.79
N ARG A 184 -13.33 13.36 0.29
CA ARG A 184 -13.01 13.85 1.64
C ARG A 184 -11.98 12.99 2.35
N THR A 185 -11.13 13.59 3.18
CA THR A 185 -10.11 12.86 3.95
C THR A 185 -10.72 11.89 4.96
N ASP A 186 -11.94 12.18 5.45
CA ASP A 186 -12.68 11.30 6.37
C ASP A 186 -13.51 10.22 5.67
N ASP A 187 -13.60 10.24 4.34
CA ASP A 187 -14.24 9.20 3.51
C ASP A 187 -13.23 8.23 2.86
N ILE A 188 -11.93 8.37 3.16
CA ILE A 188 -10.89 7.46 2.67
C ILE A 188 -11.10 6.06 3.26
N ILE A 189 -11.23 5.07 2.38
CA ILE A 189 -11.33 3.66 2.78
C ILE A 189 -9.91 3.11 2.93
N VAL A 190 -9.64 2.49 4.08
CA VAL A 190 -8.38 1.81 4.39
C VAL A 190 -8.64 0.32 4.50
N LEU A 191 -8.07 -0.46 3.58
CA LEU A 191 -8.17 -1.91 3.56
C LEU A 191 -7.29 -2.55 4.65
N SER A 192 -7.53 -3.82 4.98
CA SER A 192 -6.77 -4.54 6.02
C SER A 192 -5.29 -4.71 5.71
N ASN A 193 -4.92 -4.66 4.43
CA ASN A 193 -3.54 -4.69 3.96
C ASN A 193 -2.84 -3.31 4.03
N GLY A 194 -3.54 -2.27 4.52
CA GLY A 194 -3.01 -0.90 4.66
C GLY A 194 -3.17 -0.03 3.41
N GLU A 195 -3.66 -0.60 2.29
CA GLU A 195 -3.94 0.16 1.08
C GLU A 195 -5.10 1.13 1.28
N LYS A 196 -5.01 2.30 0.66
CA LYS A 196 -5.97 3.39 0.81
C LYS A 196 -6.55 3.80 -0.53
N PHE A 197 -7.83 4.15 -0.56
CA PHE A 197 -8.43 4.73 -1.76
C PHE A 197 -9.63 5.64 -1.42
N SER A 198 -9.89 6.61 -2.30
CA SER A 198 -11.08 7.45 -2.25
C SER A 198 -12.19 6.82 -3.09
N PRO A 199 -13.40 6.60 -2.54
CA PRO A 199 -14.47 5.92 -3.24
C PRO A 199 -15.26 6.82 -4.21
N VAL A 200 -15.15 8.15 -4.06
CA VAL A 200 -16.07 9.13 -4.64
C VAL A 200 -16.19 9.05 -6.17
N SER A 201 -15.07 8.86 -6.87
CA SER A 201 -15.08 8.76 -8.34
C SER A 201 -15.77 7.48 -8.83
N GLN A 202 -15.57 6.36 -8.14
CA GLN A 202 -16.18 5.08 -8.51
C GLN A 202 -17.68 5.11 -8.21
N GLU A 203 -18.06 5.62 -7.04
CA GLU A 203 -19.47 5.78 -6.63
C GLU A 203 -20.24 6.65 -7.63
N GLY A 204 -19.69 7.80 -8.02
CA GLY A 204 -20.35 8.70 -8.97
C GLY A 204 -20.55 8.10 -10.36
N ILE A 205 -19.58 7.32 -10.86
CA ILE A 205 -19.72 6.62 -12.15
C ILE A 205 -20.82 5.56 -12.07
N ILE A 206 -20.83 4.77 -10.99
CA ILE A 206 -21.77 3.65 -10.82
C ILE A 206 -23.18 4.18 -10.56
N GLN A 207 -23.34 5.17 -9.68
CA GLN A 207 -24.63 5.81 -9.38
C GLN A 207 -25.30 6.39 -10.64
N GLY A 208 -24.52 6.85 -11.61
CA GLY A 208 -25.03 7.37 -12.89
C GLY A 208 -25.77 6.35 -13.76
N HIS A 209 -25.80 5.06 -13.39
CA HIS A 209 -26.55 4.04 -14.10
C HIS A 209 -28.07 4.22 -13.94
N SER A 210 -28.84 4.00 -15.02
CA SER A 210 -30.29 4.24 -15.07
C SER A 210 -31.09 3.42 -14.06
N LEU A 211 -30.59 2.25 -13.65
CA LEU A 211 -31.25 1.39 -12.66
C LEU A 211 -31.05 1.85 -11.21
N LEU A 212 -30.06 2.69 -10.93
CA LEU A 212 -29.59 2.97 -9.57
C LEU A 212 -30.03 4.35 -9.09
N SER A 213 -30.37 4.45 -7.80
CA SER A 213 -30.68 5.68 -7.07
C SER A 213 -29.61 6.04 -6.03
N GLY A 214 -28.66 5.13 -5.78
CA GLY A 214 -27.49 5.34 -4.92
C GLY A 214 -26.44 4.23 -5.09
N ALA A 215 -25.17 4.58 -4.90
CA ALA A 215 -24.05 3.64 -4.86
C ALA A 215 -23.06 4.03 -3.76
N LEU A 216 -22.62 3.07 -2.94
CA LEU A 216 -21.61 3.30 -1.88
C LEU A 216 -20.56 2.18 -1.89
N LEU A 217 -19.29 2.53 -1.96
CA LEU A 217 -18.20 1.60 -1.72
C LEU A 217 -17.94 1.41 -0.22
N THR A 218 -17.42 0.27 0.16
CA THR A 218 -16.93 -0.01 1.52
C THR A 218 -15.76 -0.98 1.43
N GLY A 219 -15.21 -1.39 2.57
CA GLY A 219 -14.02 -2.24 2.64
C GLY A 219 -13.08 -1.86 3.79
N GLN A 220 -13.52 -0.97 4.68
CA GLN A 220 -12.73 -0.56 5.84
C GLN A 220 -12.29 -1.77 6.66
N ALA A 221 -10.98 -1.92 6.86
CA ALA A 221 -10.35 -3.05 7.54
C ALA A 221 -10.71 -4.43 6.93
N ARG A 222 -11.09 -4.47 5.65
CA ARG A 222 -11.33 -5.70 4.89
C ARG A 222 -10.27 -5.84 3.79
N ALA A 223 -10.07 -7.05 3.28
CA ALA A 223 -9.01 -7.32 2.30
C ALA A 223 -9.28 -6.71 0.91
N GLN A 224 -10.54 -6.39 0.60
CA GLN A 224 -11.01 -5.92 -0.70
C GLN A 224 -12.16 -4.93 -0.54
N ALA A 225 -12.35 -4.08 -1.55
CA ALA A 225 -13.51 -3.20 -1.65
C ALA A 225 -14.80 -3.99 -1.94
N ALA A 226 -15.93 -3.49 -1.43
CA ALA A 226 -17.27 -3.97 -1.76
C ALA A 226 -18.18 -2.79 -2.14
N LEU A 227 -19.25 -3.07 -2.89
CA LEU A 227 -20.16 -2.07 -3.43
C LEU A 227 -21.58 -2.34 -2.93
N LEU A 228 -22.21 -1.33 -2.34
CA LEU A 228 -23.64 -1.26 -2.08
C LEU A 228 -24.32 -0.52 -3.22
N VAL A 229 -25.41 -1.06 -3.76
CA VAL A 229 -26.25 -0.35 -4.73
C VAL A 229 -27.71 -0.34 -4.30
N GLU A 230 -28.34 0.83 -4.43
CA GLU A 230 -29.77 1.02 -4.20
C GLU A 230 -30.49 1.19 -5.53
N LEU A 231 -31.57 0.44 -5.74
CA LEU A 231 -32.38 0.49 -6.95
C LEU A 231 -33.32 1.70 -6.97
N ARG A 232 -33.68 2.17 -8.17
CA ARG A 232 -34.79 3.13 -8.32
C ARG A 232 -36.14 2.49 -8.01
N LYS A 233 -37.09 3.31 -7.55
CA LYS A 233 -38.48 2.89 -7.33
C LYS A 233 -39.07 2.37 -8.64
N GLY A 234 -39.69 1.19 -8.59
CA GLY A 234 -40.33 0.55 -9.75
C GLY A 234 -39.46 -0.46 -10.51
N VAL A 235 -38.18 -0.59 -10.17
CA VAL A 235 -37.31 -1.64 -10.72
C VAL A 235 -37.55 -2.95 -9.95
N THR A 236 -38.05 -3.98 -10.64
CA THR A 236 -38.30 -5.32 -10.08
C THR A 236 -37.39 -6.36 -10.73
N LEU A 237 -36.08 -6.16 -10.60
CA LEU A 237 -35.06 -7.09 -11.08
C LEU A 237 -34.51 -7.91 -9.92
N SER A 238 -34.13 -9.16 -10.18
CA SER A 238 -33.41 -9.97 -9.20
C SER A 238 -32.00 -9.44 -8.96
N HIS A 239 -31.39 -9.81 -7.83
CA HIS A 239 -30.02 -9.42 -7.48
C HIS A 239 -29.01 -9.75 -8.59
N ALA A 240 -29.11 -10.92 -9.22
CA ALA A 240 -28.21 -11.35 -10.29
C ALA A 240 -28.41 -10.52 -11.58
N GLU A 241 -29.67 -10.25 -11.96
CA GLU A 241 -29.98 -9.43 -13.15
C GLU A 241 -29.52 -7.99 -13.00
N VAL A 242 -29.60 -7.43 -11.78
CA VAL A 242 -29.05 -6.11 -11.47
C VAL A 242 -27.55 -6.10 -11.68
N ILE A 243 -26.82 -7.07 -11.09
CA ILE A 243 -25.36 -7.17 -11.21
C ILE A 243 -24.94 -7.25 -12.69
N GLU A 244 -25.59 -8.10 -13.48
CA GLU A 244 -25.30 -8.23 -14.92
C GLU A 244 -25.46 -6.90 -15.66
N GLN A 245 -26.56 -6.18 -15.43
CA GLN A 245 -26.83 -4.94 -16.14
C GLN A 245 -25.91 -3.80 -15.71
N ILE A 246 -25.51 -3.72 -14.43
CA ILE A 246 -24.61 -2.66 -13.96
C ILE A 246 -23.14 -2.99 -14.20
N TRP A 247 -22.77 -4.24 -14.45
CA TRP A 247 -21.38 -4.69 -14.54
C TRP A 247 -20.52 -3.89 -15.53
N PRO A 248 -20.97 -3.57 -16.76
CA PRO A 248 -20.19 -2.74 -17.68
C PRO A 248 -19.84 -1.35 -17.10
N THR A 249 -20.72 -0.81 -16.26
CA THR A 249 -20.49 0.47 -15.57
C THR A 249 -19.50 0.31 -14.41
N VAL A 250 -19.57 -0.83 -13.70
CA VAL A 250 -18.60 -1.20 -12.66
C VAL A 250 -17.20 -1.43 -13.26
N GLU A 251 -17.10 -2.08 -14.42
CA GLU A 251 -15.82 -2.27 -15.13
C GLU A 251 -15.19 -0.93 -15.55
N LYS A 252 -16.02 -0.01 -16.06
CA LYS A 252 -15.57 1.35 -16.36
C LYS A 252 -15.04 2.05 -15.10
N ALA A 253 -15.73 1.93 -13.96
CA ALA A 253 -15.25 2.46 -12.69
C ALA A 253 -13.94 1.80 -12.22
N ASN A 254 -13.81 0.48 -12.37
CA ASN A 254 -12.62 -0.30 -12.03
C ASN A 254 -11.39 0.06 -12.89
N SER A 255 -11.59 0.40 -14.15
CA SER A 255 -10.50 0.81 -15.06
C SER A 255 -9.79 2.09 -14.61
N LEU A 256 -10.51 2.97 -13.89
CA LEU A 256 -10.01 4.25 -13.37
C LEU A 256 -9.57 4.15 -11.91
N ALA A 257 -9.80 3.00 -11.27
CA ALA A 257 -9.47 2.75 -9.87
C ALA A 257 -8.08 2.10 -9.72
N PRO A 258 -7.37 2.35 -8.60
CA PRO A 258 -6.20 1.56 -8.22
C PRO A 258 -6.51 0.06 -8.18
N ALA A 259 -5.53 -0.79 -8.47
CA ALA A 259 -5.73 -2.24 -8.56
C ALA A 259 -6.37 -2.83 -7.29
N HIS A 260 -6.00 -2.34 -6.11
CA HIS A 260 -6.55 -2.76 -4.82
C HIS A 260 -7.97 -2.27 -4.52
N ALA A 261 -8.46 -1.25 -5.25
CA ALA A 261 -9.78 -0.65 -5.08
C ALA A 261 -10.82 -1.17 -6.08
N ARG A 262 -10.46 -2.17 -6.91
CA ARG A 262 -11.36 -2.78 -7.88
C ARG A 262 -12.47 -3.56 -7.20
N ILE A 263 -13.69 -3.41 -7.72
CA ILE A 263 -14.92 -4.05 -7.25
C ILE A 263 -15.11 -5.35 -8.04
N PHE A 264 -15.39 -6.45 -7.34
CA PHE A 264 -15.66 -7.76 -7.93
C PHE A 264 -17.17 -8.04 -7.95
N ARG A 265 -17.66 -8.85 -8.91
CA ARG A 265 -19.08 -9.25 -9.00
C ARG A 265 -19.57 -9.86 -7.67
N SER A 266 -18.73 -10.69 -7.07
CA SER A 266 -18.95 -11.34 -5.77
C SER A 266 -19.02 -10.39 -4.57
N LYS A 267 -18.66 -9.11 -4.76
CA LYS A 267 -18.62 -8.07 -3.71
C LYS A 267 -19.61 -6.94 -3.96
N ILE A 268 -20.66 -7.20 -4.73
CA ILE A 268 -21.77 -6.27 -4.95
C ILE A 268 -22.97 -6.72 -4.12
N LEU A 269 -23.53 -5.79 -3.34
CA LEU A 269 -24.75 -5.99 -2.59
C LEU A 269 -25.84 -5.04 -3.12
N VAL A 270 -26.99 -5.61 -3.48
CA VAL A 270 -28.19 -4.86 -3.88
C VAL A 270 -29.09 -4.72 -2.66
N THR A 271 -29.55 -3.50 -2.35
CA THR A 271 -30.42 -3.26 -1.19
C THR A 271 -31.85 -3.80 -1.39
N SER A 272 -32.54 -4.10 -0.28
CA SER A 272 -33.97 -4.39 -0.29
C SER A 272 -34.79 -3.09 -0.27
N PRO A 273 -35.95 -3.01 -0.96
CA PRO A 273 -36.89 -1.90 -0.81
C PRO A 273 -37.35 -1.62 0.64
N GLU A 274 -37.27 -2.61 1.53
CA GLU A 274 -37.65 -2.47 2.96
C GLU A 274 -36.60 -1.73 3.79
N THR A 275 -35.37 -1.66 3.30
CA THR A 275 -34.25 -0.94 3.91
C THR A 275 -33.66 -0.03 2.83
N PRO A 276 -34.07 1.23 2.71
CA PRO A 276 -33.44 2.17 1.79
C PRO A 276 -32.18 2.79 2.43
N PHE A 277 -31.39 3.51 1.62
CA PHE A 277 -30.28 4.32 2.14
C PHE A 277 -30.79 5.43 3.06
N GLU A 278 -30.10 5.61 4.18
CA GLU A 278 -30.33 6.72 5.09
C GLU A 278 -29.90 8.02 4.41
N ARG A 279 -30.78 9.01 4.38
CA ARG A 279 -30.54 10.31 3.74
C ARG A 279 -30.84 11.45 4.69
N VAL A 280 -30.11 12.56 4.58
CA VAL A 280 -30.52 13.83 5.20
C VAL A 280 -31.67 14.44 4.40
N GLY A 281 -32.39 15.43 4.97
CA GLY A 281 -33.51 16.10 4.29
C GLY A 281 -33.18 16.81 2.96
N LYS A 282 -31.93 16.77 2.49
CA LYS A 282 -31.47 17.21 1.17
C LYS A 282 -31.38 16.07 0.13
N GLY A 283 -31.64 14.82 0.51
CA GLY A 283 -31.44 13.65 -0.36
C GLY A 283 -30.02 13.08 -0.37
N THR A 284 -29.03 13.75 0.23
CA THR A 284 -27.66 13.24 0.36
C THR A 284 -27.61 12.02 1.29
N VAL A 285 -26.87 10.99 0.90
CA VAL A 285 -26.73 9.74 1.65
C VAL A 285 -25.85 9.93 2.88
N LYS A 286 -26.32 9.44 4.03
CA LYS A 286 -25.57 9.37 5.28
C LYS A 286 -24.70 8.11 5.28
N ARG A 287 -23.49 8.21 4.72
CA ARG A 287 -22.59 7.06 4.51
C ARG A 287 -22.43 6.19 5.75
N LYS A 288 -22.07 6.78 6.89
CA LYS A 288 -21.76 6.03 8.13
C LYS A 288 -22.97 5.26 8.63
N GLU A 289 -24.13 5.89 8.65
CA GLU A 289 -25.40 5.33 9.09
C GLU A 289 -25.91 4.25 8.12
N THR A 290 -25.87 4.52 6.81
CA THR A 290 -26.20 3.51 5.80
C THR A 290 -25.29 2.30 5.90
N LEU A 291 -23.96 2.49 5.97
CA LEU A 291 -23.04 1.36 6.10
C LEU A 291 -23.22 0.58 7.41
N ALA A 292 -23.63 1.25 8.50
CA ALA A 292 -23.96 0.57 9.76
C ALA A 292 -25.20 -0.33 9.62
N LEU A 293 -26.22 0.08 8.85
CA LEU A 293 -27.40 -0.76 8.57
C LEU A 293 -27.05 -2.02 7.79
N TYR A 294 -26.07 -1.94 6.88
CA TYR A 294 -25.64 -3.07 6.04
C TYR A 294 -24.38 -3.77 6.54
N ALA A 295 -23.93 -3.50 7.77
CA ALA A 295 -22.69 -4.09 8.30
C ALA A 295 -22.73 -5.63 8.24
N ALA A 296 -23.79 -6.25 8.76
CA ALA A 296 -23.92 -7.71 8.76
C ALA A 296 -24.01 -8.33 7.34
N PRO A 297 -24.83 -7.80 6.41
CA PRO A 297 -24.79 -8.24 5.00
C PRO A 297 -23.41 -8.09 4.34
N PHE A 298 -22.66 -7.02 4.64
CA PHE A 298 -21.31 -6.85 4.13
C PHE A 298 -20.34 -7.86 4.72
N ASP A 299 -20.40 -8.10 6.02
CA ASP A 299 -19.57 -9.09 6.69
C ASP A 299 -19.78 -10.49 6.06
N ALA A 300 -21.03 -10.83 5.74
CA ALA A 300 -21.37 -12.06 5.03
C ALA A 300 -20.74 -12.16 3.62
N LEU A 301 -20.55 -11.03 2.90
CA LEU A 301 -19.83 -11.03 1.62
C LEU A 301 -18.35 -11.41 1.82
N TYR A 302 -17.75 -11.08 2.96
CA TYR A 302 -16.34 -11.35 3.26
C TYR A 302 -16.12 -12.72 3.90
N ASP A 303 -17.11 -13.24 4.63
CA ASP A 303 -17.03 -14.52 5.31
C ASP A 303 -17.23 -15.73 4.36
N GLY A 304 -17.50 -15.48 3.08
CA GLY A 304 -17.62 -16.53 2.05
C GLY A 304 -18.86 -17.42 2.19
N VAL A 305 -19.77 -17.06 3.10
CA VAL A 305 -20.85 -17.94 3.54
C VAL A 305 -22.19 -17.25 3.30
N LYS A 306 -22.92 -17.75 2.28
CA LYS A 306 -24.40 -17.81 2.14
C LYS A 306 -25.18 -16.95 1.14
N ASN A 307 -24.64 -15.95 0.46
CA ASN A 307 -25.42 -15.30 -0.61
C ASN A 307 -24.89 -15.68 -1.99
N GLY A 308 -25.68 -16.50 -2.71
CA GLY A 308 -25.42 -16.97 -4.06
C GLY A 308 -25.36 -15.83 -5.08
N GLY A 309 -24.24 -15.12 -5.12
CA GLY A 309 -23.87 -14.21 -6.19
C GLY A 309 -23.09 -14.97 -7.27
N THR A 310 -23.78 -15.35 -8.33
CA THR A 310 -23.26 -15.64 -9.68
C THR A 310 -21.86 -16.29 -9.77
N THR A 311 -21.73 -17.51 -9.23
CA THR A 311 -20.98 -18.59 -9.91
C THR A 311 -21.97 -19.55 -10.56
N GLY A 312 -23.00 -19.00 -11.22
CA GLY A 312 -24.11 -19.77 -11.79
C GLY A 312 -23.75 -20.57 -13.04
N ASP A 313 -22.64 -20.21 -13.70
CA ASP A 313 -22.19 -20.85 -14.95
C ASP A 313 -20.85 -21.60 -14.83
N LEU A 314 -20.16 -21.51 -13.69
CA LEU A 314 -18.93 -22.28 -13.50
C LEU A 314 -19.28 -23.68 -13.01
N PRO A 315 -18.73 -24.75 -13.62
CA PRO A 315 -19.03 -26.12 -13.23
C PRO A 315 -18.66 -26.33 -11.76
N ALA A 316 -19.58 -26.87 -10.97
CA ALA A 316 -19.28 -27.37 -9.64
C ALA A 316 -18.29 -28.56 -9.75
N VAL A 317 -17.55 -28.86 -8.67
CA VAL A 317 -16.76 -30.09 -8.63
C VAL A 317 -17.71 -31.29 -8.61
N ASP A 318 -17.85 -31.99 -9.73
CA ASP A 318 -18.76 -33.15 -9.85
C ASP A 318 -18.40 -34.27 -8.86
N ASN A 319 -17.09 -34.51 -8.65
CA ASN A 319 -16.59 -35.55 -7.76
C ASN A 319 -15.20 -35.20 -7.21
N ILE A 320 -15.11 -34.88 -5.92
CA ILE A 320 -13.84 -34.56 -5.23
C ILE A 320 -12.87 -35.74 -5.10
N ASP A 321 -13.33 -36.98 -5.27
CA ASP A 321 -12.49 -38.18 -5.28
C ASP A 321 -11.91 -38.48 -6.67
N ASP A 322 -12.35 -37.77 -7.71
CA ASP A 322 -11.85 -37.89 -9.09
C ASP A 322 -10.92 -36.71 -9.45
N LEU A 323 -9.64 -37.01 -9.67
CA LEU A 323 -8.64 -36.03 -10.07
C LEU A 323 -9.02 -35.33 -11.39
N ALA A 324 -9.66 -36.03 -12.34
CA ALA A 324 -10.07 -35.46 -13.62
C ALA A 324 -11.24 -34.47 -13.46
N SER A 325 -12.11 -34.67 -12.47
CA SER A 325 -13.16 -33.72 -12.10
C SER A 325 -12.57 -32.44 -11.48
N ILE A 326 -11.60 -32.59 -10.57
CA ILE A 326 -10.88 -31.44 -9.98
C ILE A 326 -10.14 -30.64 -11.05
N ARG A 327 -9.46 -31.30 -12.00
CA ARG A 327 -8.76 -30.62 -13.10
C ARG A 327 -9.70 -29.80 -13.97
N ARG A 328 -10.85 -30.36 -14.36
CA ARG A 328 -11.87 -29.64 -15.14
C ARG A 328 -12.44 -28.43 -14.39
N PHE A 329 -12.70 -28.59 -13.10
CA PHE A 329 -13.14 -27.49 -12.23
C PHE A 329 -12.11 -26.36 -12.21
N LEU A 330 -10.84 -26.68 -11.97
CA LEU A 330 -9.76 -25.69 -11.94
C LEU A 330 -9.61 -25.02 -13.32
N GLN A 331 -9.60 -25.77 -14.42
CA GLN A 331 -9.50 -25.20 -15.78
C GLN A 331 -10.60 -24.17 -16.06
N ALA A 332 -11.84 -24.45 -15.66
CA ALA A 332 -12.95 -23.49 -15.83
C ALA A 332 -12.78 -22.23 -14.98
N HIS A 333 -12.36 -22.37 -13.71
CA HIS A 333 -12.17 -21.24 -12.80
C HIS A 333 -10.96 -20.38 -13.19
N PHE A 334 -9.87 -20.99 -13.63
CA PHE A 334 -8.69 -20.27 -14.12
C PHE A 334 -8.94 -19.61 -15.48
N LYS A 335 -9.73 -20.21 -16.37
CA LYS A 335 -10.16 -19.58 -17.62
C LYS A 335 -10.95 -18.30 -17.37
N GLU A 336 -11.89 -18.33 -16.42
CA GLU A 336 -12.67 -17.15 -16.05
C GLU A 336 -11.78 -16.05 -15.45
N ALA A 337 -10.85 -16.43 -14.55
CA ALA A 337 -9.94 -15.49 -13.91
C ALA A 337 -8.94 -14.85 -14.90
N LEU A 338 -8.39 -15.64 -15.82
CA LEU A 338 -7.32 -15.23 -16.75
C LEU A 338 -7.83 -14.75 -18.12
N GLN A 339 -9.12 -14.92 -18.41
CA GLN A 339 -9.72 -14.66 -19.73
C GLN A 339 -8.97 -15.38 -20.88
N THR A 340 -8.26 -16.48 -20.57
CA THR A 340 -7.36 -17.21 -21.48
C THR A 340 -7.50 -18.71 -21.24
N ASP A 341 -7.45 -19.51 -22.30
CA ASP A 341 -7.47 -20.97 -22.19
C ASP A 341 -6.14 -21.51 -21.64
N VAL A 342 -6.20 -22.17 -20.48
CA VAL A 342 -5.08 -22.96 -19.94
C VAL A 342 -5.06 -24.30 -20.67
N THR A 343 -4.32 -24.38 -21.78
CA THR A 343 -4.31 -25.55 -22.68
C THR A 343 -3.40 -26.70 -22.22
N THR A 344 -2.49 -26.44 -21.28
CA THR A 344 -1.48 -27.39 -20.79
C THR A 344 -1.50 -27.47 -19.26
N GLU A 345 -1.61 -28.68 -18.71
CA GLU A 345 -1.82 -28.91 -17.26
C GLU A 345 -0.59 -28.54 -16.39
N ASP A 346 0.58 -28.39 -17.00
CA ASP A 346 1.87 -28.04 -16.38
C ASP A 346 2.24 -26.56 -16.49
N THR A 347 1.40 -25.73 -17.10
CA THR A 347 1.72 -24.30 -17.28
C THR A 347 1.48 -23.52 -16.00
N ASP A 348 2.45 -22.71 -15.64
CA ASP A 348 2.39 -21.82 -14.48
C ASP A 348 1.38 -20.68 -14.73
N PHE A 349 0.41 -20.53 -13.83
CA PHE A 349 -0.64 -19.51 -13.95
C PHE A 349 -0.09 -18.08 -13.96
N PHE A 350 1.04 -17.83 -13.29
CA PHE A 350 1.64 -16.51 -13.19
C PHE A 350 2.33 -16.11 -14.50
N ASP A 351 2.88 -17.08 -15.25
CA ASP A 351 3.38 -16.84 -16.60
C ASP A 351 2.26 -16.47 -17.59
N LEU A 352 1.03 -16.92 -17.31
CA LEU A 352 -0.18 -16.57 -18.06
C LEU A 352 -0.85 -15.26 -17.61
N GLY A 353 -0.24 -14.54 -16.65
CA GLY A 353 -0.70 -13.23 -16.21
C GLY A 353 -1.61 -13.24 -14.98
N LEU A 354 -1.64 -14.33 -14.20
CA LEU A 354 -2.35 -14.34 -12.91
C LEU A 354 -1.73 -13.33 -11.94
N ASP A 355 -2.53 -12.42 -11.40
CA ASP A 355 -2.08 -11.44 -10.41
C ASP A 355 -2.51 -11.81 -8.97
N SER A 356 -1.99 -11.05 -8.00
CA SER A 356 -2.25 -11.30 -6.57
C SER A 356 -3.72 -11.16 -6.17
N VAL A 357 -4.50 -10.35 -6.88
CA VAL A 357 -5.91 -10.11 -6.57
C VAL A 357 -6.76 -11.26 -7.12
N GLN A 358 -6.50 -11.68 -8.35
CA GLN A 358 -7.10 -12.89 -8.96
C GLN A 358 -6.74 -14.14 -8.15
N THR A 359 -5.51 -14.22 -7.62
CA THR A 359 -5.06 -15.33 -6.76
C THR A 359 -5.86 -15.41 -5.46
N ILE A 360 -6.21 -14.26 -4.86
CA ILE A 360 -7.04 -14.23 -3.64
C ILE A 360 -8.46 -14.71 -3.93
N GLU A 361 -9.04 -14.28 -5.05
CA GLU A 361 -10.39 -14.67 -5.47
C GLU A 361 -10.49 -16.17 -5.79
N LEU A 362 -9.55 -16.69 -6.59
CA LEU A 362 -9.46 -18.11 -6.90
C LEU A 362 -9.32 -18.96 -5.63
N ALA A 363 -8.49 -18.52 -4.68
CA ALA A 363 -8.35 -19.24 -3.41
C ALA A 363 -9.67 -19.27 -2.61
N GLY A 364 -10.44 -18.18 -2.65
CA GLY A 364 -11.77 -18.10 -2.07
C GLY A 364 -12.78 -19.02 -2.76
N GLY A 365 -12.83 -19.01 -4.09
CA GLY A 365 -13.73 -19.84 -4.89
C GLY A 365 -13.46 -21.34 -4.75
N ILE A 366 -12.18 -21.74 -4.81
CA ILE A 366 -11.76 -23.13 -4.57
C ILE A 366 -12.12 -23.57 -3.16
N ARG A 367 -11.89 -22.71 -2.15
CA ARG A 367 -12.27 -23.03 -0.76
C ARG A 367 -13.77 -23.28 -0.64
N ALA A 368 -14.60 -22.40 -1.18
CA ALA A 368 -16.06 -22.52 -1.14
C ALA A 368 -16.58 -23.81 -1.83
N ALA A 369 -15.95 -24.23 -2.92
CA ALA A 369 -16.33 -25.45 -3.63
C ALA A 369 -15.98 -26.75 -2.88
N PHE A 370 -14.87 -26.75 -2.14
CA PHE A 370 -14.38 -27.92 -1.41
C PHE A 370 -14.91 -28.00 0.05
N GLU A 371 -15.37 -26.88 0.61
CA GLU A 371 -15.91 -26.78 1.99
C GLU A 371 -17.03 -27.79 2.32
N PRO A 372 -18.01 -28.08 1.44
CA PRO A 372 -19.06 -29.05 1.73
C PRO A 372 -18.58 -30.51 1.80
N HIS A 373 -17.37 -30.78 1.28
CA HIS A 373 -16.90 -32.12 0.97
C HIS A 373 -15.72 -32.57 1.87
N VAL A 374 -15.20 -31.72 2.74
CA VAL A 374 -14.04 -32.00 3.62
C VAL A 374 -14.47 -32.04 5.09
N ASN A 375 -14.38 -33.21 5.72
CA ASN A 375 -14.71 -33.37 7.15
C ASN A 375 -13.53 -32.95 8.05
N GLY A 376 -13.61 -31.75 8.64
CA GLY A 376 -12.76 -31.34 9.78
C GLY A 376 -12.31 -29.87 9.76
N GLN A 377 -12.49 -29.16 10.88
CA GLN A 377 -12.12 -27.75 11.06
C GLN A 377 -10.62 -27.44 10.83
N THR A 378 -9.73 -28.43 11.01
CA THR A 378 -8.27 -28.25 10.87
C THR A 378 -7.78 -28.28 9.42
N SER A 379 -8.53 -28.91 8.50
CA SER A 379 -8.15 -29.01 7.07
C SER A 379 -8.54 -27.77 6.26
N MET A 380 -9.53 -27.00 6.75
CA MET A 380 -10.13 -25.87 6.02
C MET A 380 -9.31 -24.56 6.06
N LYS A 381 -8.30 -24.44 6.93
CA LYS A 381 -7.32 -23.33 6.88
C LYS A 381 -6.25 -23.50 5.78
N SER A 382 -6.28 -24.60 5.01
CA SER A 382 -5.19 -25.00 4.11
C SER A 382 -5.31 -24.47 2.66
N ILE A 383 -6.44 -23.91 2.26
CA ILE A 383 -6.65 -23.34 0.92
C ILE A 383 -6.64 -21.82 1.05
N SER A 384 -5.51 -21.21 0.71
CA SER A 384 -5.22 -19.77 0.82
C SER A 384 -4.54 -19.28 -0.47
N PRO A 385 -4.35 -17.96 -0.67
CA PRO A 385 -3.54 -17.48 -1.78
C PRO A 385 -2.16 -18.15 -1.81
N LYS A 386 -1.57 -18.40 -0.63
CA LYS A 386 -0.28 -19.12 -0.50
C LYS A 386 -0.34 -20.53 -1.11
N THR A 387 -1.50 -21.19 -1.07
CA THR A 387 -1.70 -22.52 -1.66
C THR A 387 -1.63 -22.49 -3.18
N ILE A 388 -2.23 -21.49 -3.81
CA ILE A 388 -2.14 -21.32 -5.28
C ILE A 388 -0.71 -20.94 -5.67
N TYR A 389 -0.05 -20.07 -4.89
CA TYR A 389 1.38 -19.79 -5.09
C TYR A 389 2.25 -21.04 -4.89
N ALA A 390 1.91 -21.94 -3.96
CA ALA A 390 2.65 -23.17 -3.72
C ALA A 390 2.40 -24.22 -4.82
N HIS A 391 1.24 -24.20 -5.45
CA HIS A 391 0.80 -25.14 -6.48
C HIS A 391 0.31 -24.37 -7.74
N PRO A 392 1.24 -23.77 -8.52
CA PRO A 392 0.91 -22.79 -9.55
C PRO A 392 0.47 -23.41 -10.89
N THR A 393 0.15 -24.70 -10.94
CA THR A 393 -0.29 -25.41 -12.15
C THR A 393 -1.57 -26.20 -11.90
N ILE A 394 -2.34 -26.51 -12.95
CA ILE A 394 -3.57 -27.32 -12.82
C ILE A 394 -3.23 -28.67 -12.23
N ASP A 395 -2.15 -29.30 -12.69
CA ASP A 395 -1.74 -30.61 -12.18
C ASP A 395 -1.38 -30.55 -10.69
N SER A 396 -0.46 -29.67 -10.31
CA SER A 396 0.03 -29.58 -8.93
C SER A 396 -1.04 -29.17 -7.92
N LEU A 397 -1.98 -28.31 -8.33
CA LEU A 397 -3.10 -27.87 -7.50
C LEU A 397 -4.18 -28.94 -7.41
N SER A 398 -4.47 -29.66 -8.51
CA SER A 398 -5.43 -30.76 -8.50
C SER A 398 -5.00 -31.90 -7.58
N VAL A 399 -3.71 -32.27 -7.61
CA VAL A 399 -3.14 -33.31 -6.74
C VAL A 399 -3.21 -32.89 -5.26
N TYR A 400 -2.91 -31.63 -4.96
CA TYR A 400 -3.00 -31.10 -3.60
C TYR A 400 -4.44 -31.14 -3.08
N LEU A 401 -5.40 -30.64 -3.85
CA LEU A 401 -6.82 -30.64 -3.48
C LEU A 401 -7.37 -32.07 -3.33
N HIS A 402 -6.96 -33.00 -4.20
CA HIS A 402 -7.31 -34.43 -4.09
C HIS A 402 -6.75 -35.06 -2.80
N SER A 403 -5.55 -34.66 -2.38
CA SER A 403 -4.95 -35.16 -1.14
C SER A 403 -5.68 -34.68 0.12
N LEU A 404 -6.27 -33.49 0.08
CA LEU A 404 -7.06 -32.92 1.19
C LEU A 404 -8.43 -33.61 1.37
N ALA A 405 -8.95 -34.24 0.31
CA ALA A 405 -10.23 -34.93 0.32
C ALA A 405 -10.21 -36.31 1.01
N LYS A 406 -9.04 -36.96 1.18
CA LYS A 406 -8.95 -38.33 1.70
C LYS A 406 -8.90 -38.41 3.25
N PRO A 407 -9.79 -39.20 3.91
CA PRO A 407 -9.92 -39.21 5.38
C PRO A 407 -8.74 -39.81 6.19
N ASN A 408 -7.78 -40.53 5.57
CA ASN A 408 -6.77 -41.33 6.31
C ASN A 408 -5.31 -41.15 5.83
N GLY A 409 -4.97 -40.03 5.19
CA GLY A 409 -3.63 -39.81 4.61
C GLY A 409 -2.58 -39.15 5.51
N ASN A 410 -2.62 -39.29 6.84
CA ASN A 410 -1.91 -38.37 7.74
C ASN A 410 -0.51 -38.79 8.24
N SER A 411 0.14 -39.83 7.68
CA SER A 411 1.52 -40.18 8.10
C SER A 411 2.51 -40.55 6.99
N GLY A 412 2.08 -40.86 5.76
CA GLY A 412 3.01 -41.19 4.66
C GLY A 412 3.22 -40.12 3.59
N ILE A 413 2.25 -39.19 3.44
CA ILE A 413 2.26 -38.18 2.36
C ILE A 413 2.94 -36.88 2.82
N ARG A 414 2.93 -36.55 4.11
CA ARG A 414 3.53 -35.31 4.65
C ARG A 414 5.04 -35.18 4.37
N GLU A 415 5.80 -36.27 4.42
CA GLU A 415 7.24 -36.23 4.12
C GLU A 415 7.53 -36.08 2.62
N ASN A 416 6.75 -36.73 1.74
CA ASN A 416 6.88 -36.61 0.29
C ASN A 416 6.37 -35.25 -0.23
N THR A 417 5.29 -34.71 0.34
CA THR A 417 4.76 -33.40 -0.04
C THR A 417 5.65 -32.26 0.46
N ALA A 418 6.18 -32.34 1.68
CA ALA A 418 7.15 -31.37 2.19
C ALA A 418 8.44 -31.34 1.34
N HIS A 419 9.01 -32.50 1.01
CA HIS A 419 10.14 -32.58 0.08
C HIS A 419 9.79 -32.02 -1.31
N SER A 420 8.59 -32.32 -1.84
CA SER A 420 8.16 -31.78 -3.15
C SER A 420 7.95 -30.27 -3.15
N ASN A 421 7.51 -29.68 -2.03
CA ASN A 421 7.28 -28.25 -1.90
C ASN A 421 8.59 -27.48 -1.76
N VAL A 422 9.53 -28.03 -0.99
CA VAL A 422 10.90 -27.51 -0.87
C VAL A 422 11.59 -27.55 -2.24
N GLU A 423 11.52 -28.68 -2.95
CA GLU A 423 12.08 -28.82 -4.30
C GLU A 423 11.45 -27.84 -5.31
N ARG A 424 10.11 -27.69 -5.32
CA ARG A 424 9.44 -26.72 -6.21
C ARG A 424 9.87 -25.28 -5.92
N ARG A 425 9.97 -24.93 -4.63
CA ARG A 425 10.41 -23.63 -4.16
C ARG A 425 11.85 -23.32 -4.61
N THR A 426 12.77 -24.27 -4.45
CA THR A 426 14.16 -24.10 -4.92
C THR A 426 14.26 -24.02 -6.42
N GLN A 427 13.47 -24.81 -7.16
CA GLN A 427 13.40 -24.75 -8.62
C GLN A 427 12.93 -23.39 -9.13
N ARG A 428 11.91 -22.78 -8.52
CA ARG A 428 11.46 -21.42 -8.87
C ARG A 428 12.54 -20.37 -8.68
N MET A 429 13.22 -20.39 -7.52
CA MET A 429 14.35 -19.49 -7.28
C MET A 429 15.47 -19.72 -8.31
N LYS A 430 15.83 -20.98 -8.56
CA LYS A 430 16.86 -21.34 -9.54
C LYS A 430 16.50 -20.87 -10.95
N HIS A 431 15.25 -21.03 -11.36
CA HIS A 431 14.75 -20.58 -12.65
C HIS A 431 14.94 -19.06 -12.82
N LEU A 432 14.59 -18.25 -11.81
CA LEU A 432 14.80 -16.80 -11.87
C LEU A 432 16.28 -16.42 -11.91
N VAL A 433 17.14 -17.11 -11.14
CA VAL A 433 18.59 -16.89 -11.22
C VAL A 433 19.10 -17.20 -12.63
N GLU A 434 18.69 -18.32 -13.22
CA GLU A 434 19.08 -18.70 -14.59
C GLU A 434 18.55 -17.70 -15.63
N LYS A 435 17.28 -17.30 -15.54
CA LYS A 435 16.63 -16.31 -16.41
C LYS A 435 17.44 -15.01 -16.52
N TYR A 436 17.95 -14.51 -15.40
CA TYR A 436 18.68 -13.24 -15.33
C TYR A 436 20.20 -13.34 -15.35
N ALA A 437 20.77 -14.54 -15.24
CA ALA A 437 22.22 -14.76 -15.31
C ALA A 437 22.70 -15.37 -16.63
N LYS A 438 21.80 -15.92 -17.48
CA LYS A 438 22.14 -16.70 -18.69
C LYS A 438 23.05 -15.98 -19.70
N ASP A 439 22.92 -14.67 -19.80
CA ASP A 439 23.57 -13.79 -20.78
C ASP A 439 24.65 -12.91 -20.12
N LEU A 440 25.14 -13.30 -18.95
CA LEU A 440 26.31 -12.65 -18.35
C LEU A 440 27.59 -13.02 -19.12
N PRO A 441 28.51 -12.07 -19.38
CA PRO A 441 29.75 -12.36 -20.08
C PRO A 441 30.62 -13.37 -19.33
N SER A 442 31.15 -14.38 -20.02
CA SER A 442 32.17 -15.26 -19.46
C SER A 442 33.49 -14.49 -19.29
N LYS A 443 34.10 -14.58 -18.10
CA LYS A 443 35.40 -13.93 -17.77
C LYS A 443 36.51 -14.20 -18.80
N ALA A 444 36.42 -15.32 -19.52
CA ALA A 444 37.35 -15.74 -20.56
C ALA A 444 37.45 -14.81 -21.79
N VAL A 445 36.44 -13.94 -22.04
CA VAL A 445 36.44 -13.06 -23.23
C VAL A 445 37.24 -11.76 -23.01
N SER A 446 37.54 -11.39 -21.76
CA SER A 446 38.21 -10.11 -21.45
C SER A 446 39.76 -10.14 -21.51
N LEU A 447 40.37 -11.28 -21.85
CA LEU A 447 41.84 -11.42 -21.92
C LEU A 447 42.39 -11.40 -23.36
N LEU A 448 41.55 -11.26 -24.38
CA LEU A 448 41.96 -11.33 -25.79
C LEU A 448 42.12 -9.97 -26.50
N ASP A 449 41.69 -8.87 -25.89
CA ASP A 449 42.01 -7.53 -26.38
C ASP A 449 43.15 -6.94 -25.54
N GLY A 450 44.35 -6.96 -26.12
CA GLY A 450 45.51 -6.27 -25.57
C GLY A 450 45.28 -4.76 -25.43
N ASP A 451 45.94 -4.16 -24.45
CA ASP A 451 46.09 -2.71 -24.23
C ASP A 451 45.01 -1.94 -23.44
N LEU A 452 44.30 -2.59 -22.51
CA LEU A 452 43.76 -1.86 -21.35
C LEU A 452 44.11 -2.59 -20.06
N GLN A 453 45.10 -2.07 -19.32
CA GLN A 453 45.08 -2.21 -17.87
C GLN A 453 43.75 -1.65 -17.38
N ILE A 454 42.76 -2.51 -17.16
CA ILE A 454 41.47 -2.15 -16.56
C ILE A 454 41.78 -1.74 -15.13
N GLY A 455 42.03 -0.45 -14.93
CA GLY A 455 42.38 0.14 -13.64
C GLY A 455 41.18 0.11 -12.71
N TYR A 456 40.93 -1.02 -12.05
CA TYR A 456 40.36 -0.97 -10.71
C TYR A 456 41.36 -0.22 -9.84
N GLY A 457 40.96 0.91 -9.24
CA GLY A 457 41.78 1.57 -8.22
C GLY A 457 42.78 2.61 -8.72
N GLN A 458 42.29 3.75 -9.21
CA GLN A 458 42.87 4.99 -8.67
C GLN A 458 42.03 5.39 -7.47
N ALA A 459 42.67 5.49 -6.29
CA ALA A 459 42.07 6.02 -5.07
C ALA A 459 41.48 7.39 -5.38
N LYS A 460 40.17 7.46 -5.59
CA LYS A 460 39.51 8.75 -5.81
C LYS A 460 39.35 9.42 -4.46
N GLU A 461 39.79 10.67 -4.37
CA GLU A 461 39.59 11.49 -3.18
C GLU A 461 38.10 11.67 -2.85
N ARG A 462 37.22 11.64 -3.88
CA ARG A 462 35.77 11.78 -3.73
C ARG A 462 34.99 10.83 -4.65
N LEU A 463 33.92 10.23 -4.13
CA LEU A 463 33.04 9.30 -4.83
C LEU A 463 31.72 9.95 -5.27
N THR A 464 31.27 9.59 -6.47
CA THR A 464 29.93 9.86 -6.97
C THR A 464 29.05 8.62 -6.81
N VAL A 465 27.91 8.74 -6.14
CA VAL A 465 27.11 7.59 -5.70
C VAL A 465 25.70 7.65 -6.29
N ILE A 466 25.21 6.53 -6.80
CA ILE A 466 23.76 6.32 -6.97
C ILE A 466 23.21 5.75 -5.66
N LEU A 467 22.15 6.33 -5.13
CA LEU A 467 21.37 5.78 -4.01
C LEU A 467 19.93 5.56 -4.46
N THR A 468 19.40 4.34 -4.28
CA THR A 468 17.99 4.06 -4.57
C THR A 468 17.14 3.98 -3.31
N GLY A 469 15.89 4.43 -3.37
CA GLY A 469 14.93 4.27 -2.28
C GLY A 469 15.18 5.25 -1.13
N THR A 470 15.46 6.51 -1.47
CA THR A 470 15.80 7.58 -0.51
C THR A 470 14.63 7.95 0.40
N THR A 471 13.41 7.70 -0.04
CA THR A 471 12.18 7.98 0.71
C THR A 471 11.87 6.95 1.80
N GLY A 472 12.59 5.83 1.85
CA GLY A 472 12.42 4.78 2.86
C GLY A 472 13.16 5.07 4.17
N THR A 473 12.84 4.31 5.22
CA THR A 473 13.41 4.48 6.58
C THR A 473 14.94 4.45 6.60
N LEU A 474 15.58 3.49 5.93
CA LEU A 474 17.05 3.47 5.82
C LEU A 474 17.57 4.47 4.78
N GLY A 475 16.82 4.68 3.69
CA GLY A 475 17.22 5.53 2.58
C GLY A 475 17.47 6.98 2.97
N ILE A 476 16.63 7.53 3.85
CA ILE A 476 16.77 8.91 4.32
C ILE A 476 18.05 9.12 5.13
N TRP A 477 18.38 8.15 5.98
CA TRP A 477 19.59 8.16 6.79
C TRP A 477 20.84 7.96 5.95
N LEU A 478 20.79 7.07 4.94
CA LEU A 478 21.85 6.92 3.96
C LEU A 478 22.09 8.22 3.20
N LEU A 479 21.03 8.89 2.73
CA LEU A 479 21.15 10.15 2.01
C LEU A 479 21.80 11.22 2.89
N HIS A 480 21.30 11.43 4.12
CA HIS A 480 21.89 12.37 5.07
C HIS A 480 23.38 12.07 5.36
N THR A 481 23.69 10.78 5.56
CA THR A 481 25.05 10.32 5.88
C THR A 481 26.03 10.56 4.72
N LEU A 482 25.60 10.30 3.48
CA LEU A 482 26.41 10.55 2.29
C LEU A 482 26.58 12.05 2.01
N LEU A 483 25.52 12.84 2.15
CA LEU A 483 25.57 14.29 1.93
C LEU A 483 26.42 15.01 2.98
N SER A 484 26.53 14.47 4.18
CA SER A 484 27.38 15.02 5.25
C SER A 484 28.86 14.68 5.09
N ASP A 485 29.20 13.69 4.27
CA ASP A 485 30.59 13.27 4.07
C ASP A 485 31.28 14.11 2.98
N GLN A 486 32.51 14.53 3.25
CA GLN A 486 33.31 15.31 2.30
C GLN A 486 33.90 14.45 1.18
N LYS A 487 34.10 13.15 1.45
CA LYS A 487 34.55 12.16 0.46
C LYS A 487 33.45 11.77 -0.53
N VAL A 488 32.24 12.32 -0.40
CA VAL A 488 31.18 12.21 -1.42
C VAL A 488 31.13 13.50 -2.21
N SER A 489 31.31 13.40 -3.53
CA SER A 489 31.20 14.53 -4.46
C SER A 489 29.75 14.85 -4.79
N LYS A 490 28.99 13.82 -5.16
CA LYS A 490 27.59 13.94 -5.60
C LYS A 490 26.82 12.64 -5.34
N VAL A 491 25.53 12.78 -5.01
CA VAL A 491 24.58 11.68 -4.86
C VAL A 491 23.47 11.83 -5.91
N TYR A 492 23.29 10.82 -6.76
CA TYR A 492 22.14 10.67 -7.65
C TYR A 492 21.11 9.77 -6.97
N CYS A 493 19.98 10.36 -6.59
CA CYS A 493 18.86 9.68 -5.93
C CYS A 493 17.92 9.14 -7.00
N LEU A 494 17.91 7.82 -7.19
CA LEU A 494 17.03 7.14 -8.14
C LEU A 494 15.85 6.54 -7.40
N ASP A 495 14.68 7.15 -7.56
CA ASP A 495 13.45 6.78 -6.85
C ASP A 495 12.30 6.56 -7.85
N ARG A 496 11.37 5.67 -7.53
CA ARG A 496 10.22 5.39 -8.41
C ARG A 496 9.23 6.55 -8.48
N SER A 497 9.11 7.30 -7.38
CA SER A 497 8.16 8.39 -7.26
C SER A 497 8.75 9.70 -7.80
N ALA A 498 7.93 10.48 -8.50
CA ALA A 498 8.34 11.77 -9.04
C ALA A 498 8.54 12.85 -7.96
N ASP A 499 7.89 12.68 -6.80
CA ASP A 499 7.90 13.59 -5.65
C ASP A 499 9.00 13.27 -4.62
N ALA A 500 9.99 12.44 -4.99
CA ALA A 500 11.03 11.99 -4.07
C ALA A 500 11.77 13.16 -3.43
N ARG A 501 12.03 14.23 -4.18
CA ARG A 501 12.70 15.44 -3.68
C ARG A 501 11.89 16.11 -2.57
N GLU A 502 10.61 16.34 -2.80
CA GLU A 502 9.68 16.99 -1.86
C GLU A 502 9.55 16.17 -0.58
N ARG A 503 9.43 14.84 -0.71
CA ARG A 503 9.38 13.91 0.43
C ARG A 503 10.68 13.93 1.24
N ASN A 504 11.84 13.95 0.58
CA ASN A 504 13.13 14.06 1.27
C ASN A 504 13.27 15.41 1.97
N LEU A 505 12.88 16.53 1.34
CA LEU A 505 12.90 17.85 1.95
C LEU A 505 12.06 17.90 3.23
N LYS A 506 10.82 17.39 3.17
CA LYS A 506 9.94 17.29 4.34
C LYS A 506 10.56 16.42 5.43
N SER A 507 11.05 15.24 5.06
CA SER A 507 11.65 14.28 5.99
C SER A 507 12.94 14.78 6.64
N PHE A 508 13.78 15.54 5.91
CA PHE A 508 14.96 16.23 6.45
C PHE A 508 14.56 17.33 7.42
N ALA A 509 13.54 18.14 7.10
CA ALA A 509 13.06 19.20 7.97
C ALA A 509 12.50 18.65 9.29
N GLU A 510 11.70 17.57 9.24
CA GLU A 510 11.16 16.86 10.41
C GLU A 510 12.24 16.27 11.32
N ARG A 511 13.44 16.00 10.77
CA ARG A 511 14.60 15.42 11.49
C ARG A 511 15.70 16.43 11.77
N HIS A 512 15.44 17.71 11.49
CA HIS A 512 16.41 18.80 11.64
C HIS A 512 17.74 18.59 10.88
N PHE A 513 17.71 17.85 9.77
CA PHE A 513 18.87 17.66 8.90
C PHE A 513 19.10 18.87 7.98
N PRO A 514 20.35 19.19 7.61
CA PRO A 514 20.64 20.28 6.69
C PRO A 514 20.02 20.05 5.29
N VAL A 515 19.16 20.95 4.86
CA VAL A 515 18.43 20.84 3.58
C VAL A 515 19.15 21.52 2.40
N SER A 516 20.18 22.34 2.63
CA SER A 516 20.83 23.15 1.59
C SER A 516 21.30 22.33 0.40
N SER A 517 21.87 21.14 0.65
CA SER A 517 22.36 20.21 -0.36
C SER A 517 21.28 19.62 -1.27
N LEU A 518 19.99 19.77 -0.93
CA LEU A 518 18.84 19.26 -1.68
C LEU A 518 18.26 20.29 -2.68
N TYR A 519 18.70 21.57 -2.61
CA TYR A 519 18.10 22.66 -3.39
C TYR A 519 18.79 22.92 -4.73
N ASP A 520 20.12 22.87 -4.78
CA ASP A 520 20.90 23.42 -5.89
C ASP A 520 21.31 22.40 -6.97
N GLY A 521 21.01 21.11 -6.77
CA GLY A 521 21.36 20.05 -7.72
C GLY A 521 22.87 19.70 -7.77
N THR A 522 23.70 20.38 -6.98
CA THR A 522 25.17 20.27 -7.08
C THR A 522 25.68 19.01 -6.38
N LYS A 523 25.29 18.81 -5.11
CA LYS A 523 25.67 17.66 -4.29
C LYS A 523 24.62 16.54 -4.32
N CYS A 524 23.36 16.87 -4.59
CA CYS A 524 22.26 15.92 -4.64
C CYS A 524 21.38 16.17 -5.86
N GLU A 525 21.06 15.13 -6.61
CA GLU A 525 20.15 15.20 -7.76
C GLU A 525 19.11 14.07 -7.66
N PHE A 526 17.82 14.40 -7.85
CA PHE A 526 16.73 13.43 -7.81
C PHE A 526 16.28 13.08 -9.21
N LEU A 527 16.22 11.78 -9.52
CA LEU A 527 15.80 11.24 -10.81
C LEU A 527 14.69 10.22 -10.60
N GLN A 528 13.58 10.40 -11.31
CA GLN A 528 12.52 9.39 -11.34
C GLN A 528 12.99 8.18 -12.16
N ALA A 529 12.98 6.99 -11.56
CA ALA A 529 13.53 5.78 -12.15
C ALA A 529 12.55 4.60 -12.05
N SER A 530 12.39 3.87 -13.15
CA SER A 530 11.66 2.61 -13.25
C SER A 530 12.65 1.45 -13.38
N PHE A 531 13.03 0.84 -12.25
CA PHE A 531 14.13 -0.15 -12.21
C PHE A 531 13.95 -1.34 -13.17
N GLY A 532 12.72 -1.79 -13.40
CA GLY A 532 12.41 -2.88 -14.32
C GLY A 532 12.55 -2.53 -15.81
N HIS A 533 12.61 -1.25 -16.15
CA HIS A 533 12.75 -0.79 -17.54
C HIS A 533 14.23 -0.68 -17.95
N PRO A 534 14.53 -0.82 -19.27
CA PRO A 534 15.85 -0.50 -19.81
C PRO A 534 16.29 0.92 -19.40
N HIS A 535 17.58 1.08 -19.10
CA HIS A 535 18.17 2.35 -18.64
C HIS A 535 17.44 2.98 -17.44
N PHE A 536 16.77 2.15 -16.63
CA PHE A 536 15.94 2.60 -15.50
C PHE A 536 14.79 3.54 -15.91
N GLY A 537 14.37 3.54 -17.17
CA GLY A 537 13.38 4.48 -17.70
C GLY A 537 13.89 5.91 -17.89
N LEU A 538 15.21 6.15 -17.75
CA LEU A 538 15.83 7.46 -17.94
C LEU A 538 16.07 7.77 -19.42
N GLY A 539 16.20 9.06 -19.74
CA GLY A 539 16.66 9.52 -21.05
C GLY A 539 18.11 9.11 -21.33
N SER A 540 18.47 8.98 -22.62
CA SER A 540 19.80 8.53 -23.05
C SER A 540 20.95 9.41 -22.53
N GLU A 541 20.74 10.72 -22.50
CA GLU A 541 21.71 11.70 -21.99
C GLU A 541 21.99 11.48 -20.50
N GLN A 542 20.94 11.41 -19.67
CA GLN A 542 21.06 11.15 -18.23
C GLN A 542 21.72 9.81 -17.95
N PHE A 543 21.32 8.75 -18.65
CA PHE A 543 21.91 7.43 -18.48
C PHE A 543 23.40 7.42 -18.84
N THR A 544 23.78 8.13 -19.91
CA THR A 544 25.18 8.28 -20.33
C THR A 544 25.98 9.06 -19.30
N GLU A 545 25.42 10.16 -18.77
CA GLU A 545 26.04 10.92 -17.68
C GLU A 545 26.31 10.04 -16.46
N LEU A 546 25.30 9.32 -15.98
CA LEU A 546 25.44 8.40 -14.85
C LEU A 546 26.53 7.36 -15.11
N SER A 547 26.51 6.74 -16.30
CA SER A 547 27.50 5.74 -16.71
C SER A 547 28.93 6.30 -16.69
N GLN A 548 29.12 7.56 -17.09
CA GLN A 548 30.43 8.20 -17.12
C GLN A 548 30.91 8.75 -15.77
N LYS A 549 30.01 8.97 -14.80
CA LYS A 549 30.33 9.68 -13.56
C LYS A 549 30.21 8.85 -12.29
N VAL A 550 29.39 7.80 -12.26
CA VAL A 550 29.11 7.07 -11.03
C VAL A 550 30.24 6.09 -10.70
N ASP A 551 30.60 6.04 -9.42
CA ASP A 551 31.67 5.20 -8.88
C ASP A 551 31.12 4.07 -8.00
N ALA A 552 29.96 4.26 -7.38
CA ALA A 552 29.29 3.24 -6.58
C ALA A 552 27.76 3.35 -6.69
N VAL A 553 27.08 2.22 -6.57
CA VAL A 553 25.61 2.11 -6.51
C VAL A 553 25.23 1.51 -5.17
N ILE A 554 24.46 2.21 -4.35
CA ILE A 554 23.79 1.65 -3.18
C ILE A 554 22.36 1.34 -3.57
N HIS A 555 22.11 0.07 -3.90
CA HIS A 555 20.79 -0.41 -4.27
C HIS A 555 20.01 -0.81 -3.02
N ASN A 556 19.29 0.16 -2.44
CA ASN A 556 18.50 0.00 -1.21
C ASN A 556 16.98 -0.17 -1.49
N ALA A 557 16.46 0.42 -2.58
CA ALA A 557 15.05 0.34 -2.94
C ALA A 557 14.54 -1.10 -3.10
N TRP A 558 13.63 -1.52 -2.20
CA TRP A 558 12.92 -2.79 -2.28
C TRP A 558 11.53 -2.66 -1.69
N ALA A 559 10.54 -3.38 -2.23
CA ALA A 559 9.23 -3.49 -1.57
C ALA A 559 9.36 -4.43 -0.37
N VAL A 560 9.15 -3.92 0.85
CA VAL A 560 9.14 -4.76 2.05
C VAL A 560 7.70 -5.19 2.32
N ASN A 561 7.31 -6.30 1.71
CA ASN A 561 5.98 -6.89 1.92
C ASN A 561 6.10 -8.41 2.08
N PHE A 562 5.85 -8.88 3.30
CA PHE A 562 5.97 -10.29 3.67
C PHE A 562 4.81 -11.17 3.15
N ASN A 563 3.78 -10.56 2.56
CA ASN A 563 2.66 -11.25 1.96
C ASN A 563 2.83 -11.48 0.44
N HIS A 564 3.86 -10.90 -0.18
CA HIS A 564 4.12 -11.09 -1.60
C HIS A 564 4.84 -12.41 -1.89
N SER A 565 4.46 -13.05 -3.00
CA SER A 565 5.20 -14.17 -3.57
C SER A 565 6.52 -13.72 -4.19
N LEU A 566 7.42 -14.66 -4.46
CA LEU A 566 8.67 -14.41 -5.17
C LEU A 566 8.46 -13.71 -6.53
N GLU A 567 7.45 -14.14 -7.30
CA GLU A 567 7.16 -13.65 -8.66
C GLU A 567 6.75 -12.18 -8.66
N SER A 568 6.10 -11.73 -7.59
CA SER A 568 5.70 -10.32 -7.43
C SER A 568 6.91 -9.37 -7.43
N PHE A 569 8.11 -9.90 -7.13
CA PHE A 569 9.36 -9.15 -7.16
C PHE A 569 10.09 -9.22 -8.51
N ASP A 570 9.68 -10.08 -9.42
CA ASP A 570 10.40 -10.35 -10.68
C ASP A 570 10.52 -9.08 -11.54
N ALA A 571 9.38 -8.53 -11.98
CA ALA A 571 9.33 -7.50 -13.01
C ALA A 571 10.03 -6.18 -12.63
N VAL A 572 10.03 -5.82 -11.35
CA VAL A 572 10.56 -4.55 -10.86
C VAL A 572 11.91 -4.73 -10.17
N HIS A 573 12.00 -5.67 -9.23
CA HIS A 573 13.12 -5.73 -8.30
C HIS A 573 14.23 -6.66 -8.80
N ILE A 574 13.91 -7.91 -9.13
CA ILE A 574 14.91 -8.88 -9.63
C ILE A 574 15.43 -8.46 -11.01
N ARG A 575 14.53 -8.04 -11.91
CA ARG A 575 14.93 -7.41 -13.18
C ARG A 575 15.74 -6.14 -12.96
N GLY A 576 15.39 -5.34 -11.94
CA GLY A 576 16.15 -4.15 -11.55
C GLY A 576 17.61 -4.45 -11.20
N VAL A 577 17.86 -5.53 -10.46
CA VAL A 577 19.21 -6.03 -10.17
C VAL A 577 19.98 -6.33 -11.47
N ARG A 578 19.35 -6.99 -12.44
CA ARG A 578 19.97 -7.22 -13.75
C ARG A 578 20.27 -5.91 -14.49
N ASN A 579 19.38 -4.92 -14.42
CA ASN A 579 19.62 -3.62 -15.05
C ASN A 579 20.79 -2.86 -14.39
N PHE A 580 20.96 -2.94 -13.07
CA PHE A 580 22.14 -2.38 -12.40
C PHE A 580 23.43 -3.13 -12.76
N ILE A 581 23.37 -4.45 -12.93
CA ILE A 581 24.49 -5.24 -13.45
C ILE A 581 24.88 -4.77 -14.86
N ASN A 582 23.92 -4.61 -15.76
CA ASN A 582 24.16 -4.11 -17.11
C ASN A 582 24.77 -2.70 -17.09
N PHE A 583 24.26 -1.82 -16.22
CA PHE A 583 24.81 -0.48 -16.00
C PHE A 583 26.27 -0.52 -15.53
N SER A 584 26.60 -1.40 -14.58
CA SER A 584 27.98 -1.56 -14.11
C SER A 584 28.89 -2.10 -15.20
N LEU A 585 28.45 -3.09 -16.00
CA LEU A 585 29.24 -3.68 -17.07
C LEU A 585 29.49 -2.69 -18.22
N GLY A 586 28.47 -1.91 -18.58
CA GLY A 586 28.53 -0.93 -19.67
C GLY A 586 29.21 0.39 -19.29
N SER A 587 29.49 0.62 -18.01
CA SER A 587 30.16 1.83 -17.55
C SER A 587 31.68 1.72 -17.66
N PRO A 588 32.38 2.75 -18.18
CA PRO A 588 33.83 2.79 -18.17
C PRO A 588 34.42 2.81 -16.74
N ARG A 589 33.62 3.18 -15.73
CA ARG A 589 34.04 3.23 -14.32
C ARG A 589 33.78 1.94 -13.56
N LYS A 590 32.97 1.03 -14.11
CA LYS A 590 32.52 -0.21 -13.46
C LYS A 590 32.10 -0.01 -12.00
N PRO A 591 31.07 0.83 -11.74
CA PRO A 591 30.69 1.20 -10.39
C PRO A 591 30.33 -0.02 -9.55
N ARG A 592 30.89 -0.10 -8.33
CA ARG A 592 30.59 -1.19 -7.40
C ARG A 592 29.13 -1.17 -6.98
N ILE A 593 28.46 -2.32 -7.05
CA ILE A 593 27.08 -2.48 -6.60
C ILE A 593 27.06 -2.95 -5.15
N HIS A 594 26.64 -2.07 -4.25
CA HIS A 594 26.30 -2.36 -2.87
C HIS A 594 24.81 -2.68 -2.78
N PHE A 595 24.48 -3.98 -2.76
CA PHE A 595 23.11 -4.44 -2.67
C PHE A 595 22.69 -4.59 -1.20
N VAL A 596 21.69 -3.81 -0.79
CA VAL A 596 21.08 -3.96 0.54
C VAL A 596 20.14 -5.16 0.50
N SER A 597 20.66 -6.29 0.94
CA SER A 597 19.95 -7.54 1.13
C SER A 597 19.36 -7.63 2.55
N SER A 598 18.89 -8.81 2.93
CA SER A 598 18.25 -9.08 4.22
C SER A 598 18.78 -10.40 4.76
N ILE A 599 18.90 -10.53 6.09
CA ILE A 599 19.20 -11.83 6.71
C ILE A 599 18.17 -12.93 6.36
N SER A 600 16.95 -12.55 5.95
CA SER A 600 15.93 -13.49 5.45
C SER A 600 16.33 -14.20 4.15
N SER A 601 17.33 -13.70 3.40
CA SER A 601 17.90 -14.41 2.24
C SER A 601 18.59 -15.72 2.63
N VAL A 602 18.93 -15.87 3.91
CA VAL A 602 19.56 -17.03 4.52
C VAL A 602 18.86 -17.42 5.83
N GLY A 603 17.59 -17.01 6.00
CA GLY A 603 16.86 -17.16 7.26
C GLY A 603 16.58 -18.61 7.68
N ASN A 604 16.65 -19.57 6.75
CA ASN A 604 16.50 -21.00 7.02
C ASN A 604 17.85 -21.71 7.17
N TRP A 605 18.97 -20.98 7.19
CA TRP A 605 20.32 -21.52 7.40
C TRP A 605 20.44 -22.45 8.62
N PRO A 606 19.92 -22.11 9.82
CA PRO A 606 20.06 -22.97 10.99
C PRO A 606 19.37 -24.34 10.81
N ALA A 607 18.25 -24.38 10.10
CA ALA A 607 17.53 -25.62 9.83
C ALA A 607 18.26 -26.51 8.81
N VAL A 608 18.97 -25.91 7.84
CA VAL A 608 19.70 -26.63 6.78
C VAL A 608 21.08 -27.12 7.25
N HIS A 609 21.81 -26.28 8.00
CA HIS A 609 23.21 -26.54 8.36
C HIS A 609 23.43 -26.81 9.86
N GLY A 610 22.41 -26.63 10.69
CA GLY A 610 22.47 -26.76 12.14
C GLY A 610 22.70 -25.43 12.85
N PHE A 611 22.12 -25.29 14.04
CA PHE A 611 22.11 -24.05 14.82
C PHE A 611 23.48 -23.53 15.29
N ASN A 612 24.49 -24.41 15.35
CA ASN A 612 25.86 -24.05 15.76
C ASN A 612 26.77 -23.67 14.58
N VAL A 613 26.26 -23.69 13.35
CA VAL A 613 27.04 -23.35 12.16
C VAL A 613 26.76 -21.89 11.80
N PRO A 614 27.75 -20.98 11.92
CA PRO A 614 27.51 -19.58 11.65
C PRO A 614 27.17 -19.33 10.17
N VAL A 615 26.33 -18.33 9.92
CA VAL A 615 26.00 -17.91 8.56
C VAL A 615 27.25 -17.27 7.93
N PRO A 616 27.78 -17.79 6.81
CA PRO A 616 29.07 -17.38 6.28
C PRO A 616 29.01 -16.02 5.58
N THR A 617 30.17 -15.39 5.50
CA THR A 617 30.46 -14.15 4.76
C THR A 617 30.99 -14.44 3.34
N GLN A 618 30.61 -15.57 2.77
CA GLN A 618 30.93 -15.96 1.39
C GLN A 618 29.66 -16.03 0.53
N GLY A 619 29.87 -16.06 -0.79
CA GLY A 619 28.80 -16.21 -1.77
C GLY A 619 28.00 -17.51 -1.59
N LEU A 620 26.78 -17.50 -2.13
CA LEU A 620 25.76 -18.52 -1.96
C LEU A 620 25.79 -19.63 -3.02
N ASP A 621 26.56 -19.50 -4.11
CA ASP A 621 26.54 -20.44 -5.25
C ASP A 621 26.76 -21.91 -4.85
N ARG A 622 27.57 -22.16 -3.83
CA ARG A 622 27.88 -23.51 -3.32
C ARG A 622 26.87 -24.08 -2.32
N TYR A 623 25.90 -23.30 -1.86
CA TYR A 623 24.91 -23.72 -0.87
C TYR A 623 23.57 -24.06 -1.53
N SER A 624 22.72 -24.83 -0.84
CA SER A 624 21.35 -25.08 -1.30
C SER A 624 20.55 -23.78 -1.36
N TYR A 625 19.55 -23.73 -2.24
CA TYR A 625 18.56 -22.66 -2.24
C TYR A 625 17.65 -22.72 -1.00
N ASP A 626 17.60 -23.86 -0.32
CA ASP A 626 16.77 -24.07 0.88
C ASP A 626 17.13 -23.17 2.06
N VAL A 627 18.33 -22.58 2.05
CA VAL A 627 18.78 -21.67 3.11
C VAL A 627 17.98 -20.38 3.16
N ALA A 628 17.30 -19.98 2.08
CA ALA A 628 16.38 -18.84 2.10
C ALA A 628 15.23 -19.10 3.08
N GLN A 629 14.69 -18.04 3.71
CA GLN A 629 13.58 -18.19 4.65
C GLN A 629 12.33 -18.81 4.00
N VAL A 630 11.80 -19.86 4.63
CA VAL A 630 10.64 -20.63 4.13
C VAL A 630 9.38 -19.77 4.17
N ASP A 631 8.52 -19.95 3.17
CA ASP A 631 7.21 -19.29 3.02
C ASP A 631 7.24 -17.75 3.07
N LEU A 632 8.37 -17.15 2.68
CA LEU A 632 8.57 -15.70 2.66
C LEU A 632 9.14 -15.25 1.31
N GLY A 633 8.27 -14.86 0.37
CA GLY A 633 8.67 -14.41 -0.97
C GLY A 633 9.64 -13.21 -0.96
N TYR A 634 9.55 -12.34 0.05
CA TYR A 634 10.55 -11.30 0.28
C TYR A 634 11.96 -11.88 0.50
N GLY A 635 12.13 -12.87 1.38
CA GLY A 635 13.43 -13.50 1.64
C GLY A 635 13.97 -14.24 0.42
N GLU A 636 13.11 -14.96 -0.29
CA GLU A 636 13.44 -15.63 -1.55
C GLU A 636 13.90 -14.64 -2.63
N SER A 637 13.22 -13.49 -2.77
CA SER A 637 13.58 -12.48 -3.77
C SER A 637 14.98 -11.89 -3.51
N LYS A 638 15.34 -11.69 -2.24
CA LYS A 638 16.68 -11.26 -1.83
C LYS A 638 17.71 -12.35 -2.11
N HIS A 639 17.40 -13.61 -1.79
CA HIS A 639 18.25 -14.76 -2.08
C HIS A 639 18.56 -14.92 -3.58
N VAL A 640 17.54 -14.85 -4.43
CA VAL A 640 17.68 -14.89 -5.89
C VAL A 640 18.59 -13.75 -6.38
N SER A 641 18.39 -12.55 -5.86
CA SER A 641 19.18 -11.38 -6.22
C SER A 641 20.65 -11.50 -5.82
N GLU A 642 20.93 -12.05 -4.62
CA GLU A 642 22.30 -12.33 -4.18
C GLU A 642 23.03 -13.26 -5.14
N ARG A 643 22.37 -14.35 -5.58
CA ARG A 643 22.97 -15.31 -6.52
C ARG A 643 23.20 -14.72 -7.91
N ILE A 644 22.27 -13.90 -8.41
CA ILE A 644 22.46 -13.20 -9.69
C ILE A 644 23.68 -12.27 -9.61
N LEU A 645 23.82 -11.53 -8.50
CA LEU A 645 24.96 -10.64 -8.27
C LEU A 645 26.28 -11.38 -8.07
N GLU A 646 26.26 -12.52 -7.40
CA GLU A 646 27.43 -13.39 -7.25
C GLU A 646 27.95 -13.86 -8.62
N ARG A 647 27.06 -14.36 -9.48
CA ARG A 647 27.39 -14.71 -10.88
C ARG A 647 27.89 -13.51 -11.67
N ALA A 648 27.27 -12.34 -11.49
CA ALA A 648 27.74 -11.10 -12.12
C ALA A 648 29.16 -10.72 -11.67
N SER A 649 29.54 -11.00 -10.42
CA SER A 649 30.90 -10.76 -9.96
C SER A 649 31.93 -11.65 -10.65
N GLN A 650 31.55 -12.89 -11.00
CA GLN A 650 32.37 -13.78 -11.80
C GLN A 650 32.57 -13.23 -13.23
N SER A 651 31.61 -12.46 -13.73
CA SER A 651 31.66 -11.71 -15.00
C SER A 651 32.36 -10.34 -14.91
N GLY A 652 32.97 -10.00 -13.77
CA GLY A 652 33.76 -8.79 -13.60
C GLY A 652 32.98 -7.57 -13.10
N VAL A 653 31.81 -7.77 -12.48
CA VAL A 653 31.10 -6.71 -11.76
C VAL A 653 31.58 -6.65 -10.30
N PRO A 654 32.11 -5.53 -9.80
CA PRO A 654 32.40 -5.40 -8.38
C PRO A 654 31.10 -5.35 -7.56
N VAL A 655 30.93 -6.28 -6.62
CA VAL A 655 29.68 -6.47 -5.85
C VAL A 655 29.96 -6.56 -4.35
N SER A 656 29.17 -5.84 -3.57
CA SER A 656 29.05 -6.01 -2.12
C SER A 656 27.61 -6.37 -1.76
N ILE A 657 27.39 -7.52 -1.12
CA ILE A 657 26.09 -7.96 -0.61
C ILE A 657 26.02 -7.62 0.89
N LEU A 658 25.02 -6.85 1.29
CA LEU A 658 24.84 -6.36 2.66
C LEU A 658 23.57 -6.99 3.25
N ARG A 659 23.67 -8.11 3.98
CA ARG A 659 22.50 -8.79 4.59
C ARG A 659 22.10 -8.08 5.88
N VAL A 660 21.13 -7.19 5.79
CA VAL A 660 20.68 -6.36 6.92
C VAL A 660 19.75 -7.16 7.84
N GLY A 661 20.03 -7.09 9.15
CA GLY A 661 19.17 -7.62 10.21
C GLY A 661 18.03 -6.68 10.60
N GLN A 662 17.60 -6.73 11.86
CA GLN A 662 16.59 -5.80 12.38
C GLN A 662 17.15 -4.37 12.42
N ILE A 663 16.49 -3.47 11.69
CA ILE A 663 16.73 -2.02 11.73
C ILE A 663 15.94 -1.44 12.90
N ALA A 664 16.63 -0.89 13.89
CA ALA A 664 16.01 -0.27 15.06
C ALA A 664 15.93 1.27 14.92
N GLY A 665 15.27 1.90 15.90
CA GLY A 665 15.21 3.36 15.99
C GLY A 665 16.59 4.02 16.08
N PRO A 666 16.71 5.28 15.66
CA PRO A 666 17.98 6.00 15.73
C PRO A 666 18.39 6.26 17.18
N LEU A 667 19.70 6.39 17.43
CA LEU A 667 20.22 6.81 18.74
C LEU A 667 20.15 8.33 18.93
N ALA A 668 20.08 9.10 17.84
CA ALA A 668 19.88 10.54 17.90
C ALA A 668 18.48 10.88 18.43
N VAL A 669 18.40 11.65 19.52
CA VAL A 669 17.13 12.04 20.17
C VAL A 669 16.23 12.83 19.20
N ASP A 670 16.81 13.72 18.38
CA ASP A 670 16.08 14.60 17.46
C ASP A 670 16.06 14.10 16.00
N GLY A 671 16.60 12.90 15.73
CA GLY A 671 16.82 12.36 14.38
C GLY A 671 15.60 11.67 13.74
N GLY A 672 14.42 11.79 14.35
CA GLY A 672 13.23 11.00 14.03
C GLY A 672 13.05 9.80 14.97
N CYS A 673 12.00 9.01 14.75
CA CYS A 673 11.64 7.88 15.61
C CYS A 673 11.61 6.56 14.84
N TRP A 674 11.75 5.44 15.56
CA TRP A 674 11.35 4.14 15.02
C TRP A 674 9.86 4.18 14.69
N THR A 675 9.50 3.91 13.43
CA THR A 675 8.13 3.96 12.91
C THR A 675 7.11 3.35 13.86
N LYS A 676 6.22 4.17 14.43
CA LYS A 676 5.24 3.76 15.47
C LYS A 676 4.30 2.59 15.09
N HIS A 677 4.26 2.22 13.81
CA HIS A 677 3.44 1.12 13.27
C HIS A 677 4.22 -0.18 13.06
N GLU A 678 5.53 -0.19 13.28
CA GLU A 678 6.32 -1.42 13.24
C GLU A 678 6.08 -2.28 14.49
N TRP A 679 6.53 -3.53 14.44
CA TRP A 679 6.23 -4.55 15.44
C TRP A 679 6.71 -4.17 16.85
N LEU A 680 7.96 -3.69 16.96
CA LEU A 680 8.60 -3.08 18.13
C LEU A 680 7.70 -2.08 18.87
N PRO A 681 7.53 -0.89 18.27
CA PRO A 681 6.75 0.18 18.86
C PRO A 681 5.28 -0.20 19.14
N SER A 682 4.67 -1.00 18.25
CA SER A 682 3.29 -1.46 18.41
C SER A 682 3.13 -2.36 19.64
N LEU A 683 4.08 -3.27 19.87
CA LEU A 683 4.12 -4.13 21.06
C LEU A 683 4.22 -3.28 22.32
N VAL A 684 5.12 -2.29 22.35
CA VAL A 684 5.27 -1.41 23.53
C VAL A 684 4.00 -0.61 23.80
N ARG A 685 3.37 -0.03 22.77
CA ARG A 685 2.10 0.72 22.91
C ARG A 685 0.97 -0.17 23.42
N THR A 686 0.83 -1.35 22.84
CA THR A 686 -0.15 -2.36 23.28
C THR A 686 0.13 -2.82 24.71
N SER A 687 1.38 -3.06 25.06
CA SER A 687 1.79 -3.45 26.42
C SER A 687 1.48 -2.39 27.45
N LYS A 688 1.62 -1.11 27.09
CA LYS A 688 1.16 0.02 27.90
C LYS A 688 -0.35 -0.06 28.16
N ALA A 689 -1.15 -0.24 27.11
CA ALA A 689 -2.61 -0.35 27.23
C ALA A 689 -3.07 -1.58 28.05
N LEU A 690 -2.41 -2.73 27.86
CA LEU A 690 -2.70 -3.97 28.59
C LEU A 690 -2.20 -3.95 30.05
N GLY A 691 -1.26 -3.07 30.39
CA GLY A 691 -0.51 -3.15 31.64
C GLY A 691 0.37 -4.41 31.73
N ARG A 692 0.71 -5.03 30.59
CA ARG A 692 1.45 -6.30 30.52
C ARG A 692 2.48 -6.30 29.38
N ILE A 693 3.68 -6.82 29.64
CA ILE A 693 4.78 -6.89 28.66
C ILE A 693 5.34 -8.31 28.53
N PRO A 694 5.62 -8.79 27.31
CA PRO A 694 6.29 -10.07 27.10
C PRO A 694 7.66 -10.12 27.79
N ALA A 695 7.93 -11.21 28.49
CA ALA A 695 9.19 -11.46 29.18
C ALA A 695 10.37 -11.68 28.23
N GLU A 696 10.10 -12.31 27.09
CA GLU A 696 11.11 -12.76 26.13
C GLU A 696 10.65 -12.47 24.70
N LEU A 697 11.58 -11.97 23.87
CA LEU A 697 11.42 -11.78 22.42
C LEU A 697 12.60 -12.39 21.64
N GLY A 698 13.51 -13.08 22.33
CA GLY A 698 14.74 -13.62 21.74
C GLY A 698 15.93 -12.66 21.85
N VAL A 699 16.96 -12.97 21.06
CA VAL A 699 18.21 -12.19 21.01
C VAL A 699 17.96 -10.83 20.38
N VAL A 700 18.52 -9.79 20.99
CA VAL A 700 18.47 -8.41 20.50
C VAL A 700 19.82 -8.07 19.89
N ASP A 701 19.93 -8.30 18.58
CA ASP A 701 21.08 -8.03 17.71
C ASP A 701 20.82 -6.82 16.77
N TRP A 702 19.89 -5.96 17.16
CA TRP A 702 19.38 -4.89 16.30
C TRP A 702 20.42 -3.78 16.09
N ILE A 703 20.37 -3.16 14.91
CA ILE A 703 21.25 -2.02 14.57
C ILE A 703 20.40 -0.75 14.47
N PRO A 704 20.70 0.30 15.25
CA PRO A 704 20.08 1.61 15.07
C PRO A 704 20.28 2.14 13.64
N VAL A 705 19.21 2.67 13.03
CA VAL A 705 19.21 3.04 11.60
C VAL A 705 20.29 4.08 11.22
N ASP A 706 20.61 4.99 12.12
CA ASP A 706 21.68 5.98 11.97
C ASP A 706 23.06 5.32 11.91
N LYS A 707 23.29 4.34 12.79
CA LYS A 707 24.53 3.53 12.80
C LYS A 707 24.62 2.54 11.65
N LEU A 708 23.47 2.03 11.19
CA LEU A 708 23.42 1.22 9.98
C LEU A 708 23.83 2.03 8.73
N ALA A 709 23.36 3.28 8.61
CA ALA A 709 23.72 4.15 7.50
C ALA A 709 25.23 4.51 7.52
N GLU A 710 25.78 4.84 8.69
CA GLU A 710 27.22 5.04 8.89
C GLU A 710 28.03 3.78 8.52
N THR A 711 27.56 2.60 8.94
CA THR A 711 28.20 1.30 8.63
C THR A 711 28.23 1.03 7.12
N ILE A 712 27.10 1.23 6.42
CA ILE A 712 27.05 1.05 4.96
C ILE A 712 27.99 2.03 4.26
N LYS A 713 28.08 3.28 4.73
CA LYS A 713 29.03 4.26 4.22
C LYS A 713 30.48 3.79 4.40
N ASP A 714 30.85 3.28 5.58
CA ASP A 714 32.18 2.73 5.83
C ASP A 714 32.52 1.62 4.82
N LEU A 715 31.57 0.70 4.58
CA LEU A 715 31.73 -0.40 3.63
C LEU A 715 31.80 0.06 2.17
N VAL A 716 31.14 1.16 1.80
CA VAL A 716 31.27 1.77 0.46
C VAL A 716 32.69 2.25 0.23
N PHE A 717 33.29 2.92 1.22
CA PHE A 717 34.68 3.37 1.11
C PHE A 717 35.69 2.23 1.21
N ALA A 718 35.50 1.28 2.14
CA ALA A 718 36.40 0.14 2.33
C ALA A 718 36.48 -0.77 1.09
N ASN A 719 35.42 -0.81 0.28
CA ASN A 719 35.34 -1.65 -0.90
C ASN A 719 35.57 -0.92 -2.23
N ALA A 720 35.83 0.39 -2.20
CA ALA A 720 35.96 1.21 -3.41
C ALA A 720 37.02 0.69 -4.39
N GLU A 721 38.07 0.04 -3.89
CA GLU A 721 39.19 -0.49 -4.69
C GLU A 721 39.16 -2.01 -4.88
N LYS A 722 38.26 -2.71 -4.20
CA LYS A 722 38.17 -4.17 -4.32
C LYS A 722 37.48 -4.53 -5.64
N ALA A 723 37.93 -5.60 -6.29
CA ALA A 723 37.26 -6.19 -7.45
C ALA A 723 36.47 -7.47 -7.11
N SER A 724 36.70 -8.05 -5.93
CA SER A 724 36.05 -9.28 -5.44
C SER A 724 34.60 -9.06 -5.00
N LEU A 725 33.85 -10.15 -4.96
CA LEU A 725 32.59 -10.23 -4.22
C LEU A 725 32.87 -10.12 -2.73
N GLU A 726 32.18 -9.21 -2.06
CA GLU A 726 32.21 -9.08 -0.61
C GLU A 726 30.80 -9.33 -0.05
N VAL A 727 30.67 -10.16 0.98
CA VAL A 727 29.39 -10.46 1.63
C VAL A 727 29.49 -10.14 3.11
N TYR A 728 28.56 -9.33 3.63
CA TYR A 728 28.55 -8.91 5.03
C TYR A 728 27.19 -9.21 5.66
N ASN A 729 27.21 -9.74 6.88
CA ASN A 729 26.01 -9.89 7.70
C ASN A 729 25.88 -8.70 8.64
N LEU A 730 25.01 -7.74 8.33
CA LEU A 730 24.81 -6.51 9.08
C LEU A 730 23.81 -6.77 10.23
N VAL A 731 24.30 -7.50 11.24
CA VAL A 731 23.69 -7.67 12.57
C VAL A 731 24.66 -7.16 13.64
N ASN A 732 24.15 -6.79 14.82
CA ASN A 732 25.00 -6.31 15.89
C ASN A 732 25.79 -7.49 16.52
N PRO A 733 27.13 -7.52 16.46
CA PRO A 733 27.94 -8.58 17.06
C PRO A 733 27.88 -8.57 18.59
N ARG A 734 27.44 -7.46 19.20
CA ARG A 734 27.27 -7.31 20.65
C ARG A 734 25.78 -7.38 20.96
N VAL A 735 25.30 -8.57 21.27
CA VAL A 735 23.88 -8.82 21.50
C VAL A 735 23.46 -8.53 22.95
N SER A 736 22.17 -8.30 23.15
CA SER A 736 21.53 -8.22 24.47
C SER A 736 20.31 -9.16 24.54
N SER A 737 19.74 -9.37 25.73
CA SER A 737 18.47 -10.09 25.88
C SER A 737 17.32 -9.10 26.03
N TRP A 738 16.16 -9.42 25.45
CA TRP A 738 14.95 -8.62 25.66
C TRP A 738 14.57 -8.51 27.14
N SER A 739 14.75 -9.59 27.92
CA SER A 739 14.50 -9.57 29.37
C SER A 739 15.34 -8.55 30.14
N ASP A 740 16.54 -8.22 29.66
CA ASP A 740 17.39 -7.19 30.26
C ASP A 740 16.88 -5.76 29.99
N LEU A 741 16.09 -5.60 28.92
CA LEU A 741 15.55 -4.33 28.42
C LEU A 741 14.14 -4.03 28.98
N VAL A 742 13.34 -5.05 29.30
CA VAL A 742 12.00 -4.91 29.90
C VAL A 742 11.96 -3.94 31.09
N PRO A 743 12.92 -3.96 32.04
CA PRO A 743 12.94 -3.01 33.15
C PRO A 743 12.99 -1.53 32.73
N ALA A 744 13.58 -1.21 31.58
CA ALA A 744 13.60 0.18 31.07
C ALA A 744 12.18 0.64 30.70
N VAL A 745 11.41 -0.21 30.02
CA VAL A 745 10.02 0.07 29.64
C VAL A 745 9.13 0.23 30.89
N GLN A 746 9.27 -0.69 31.84
CA GLN A 746 8.51 -0.65 33.09
C GLN A 746 8.81 0.62 33.90
N THR A 747 10.10 0.98 34.04
CA THR A 747 10.52 2.18 34.78
C THR A 747 10.00 3.45 34.11
N PHE A 748 10.16 3.56 32.80
CA PHE A 748 9.72 4.73 32.04
C PHE A 748 8.24 5.04 32.23
N TYR A 749 7.35 4.04 32.08
CA TYR A 749 5.91 4.27 32.25
C TYR A 749 5.46 4.37 33.71
N LYS A 750 6.20 3.76 34.65
CA LYS A 750 5.97 3.97 36.08
C LYS A 750 6.19 5.43 36.48
N ASP A 751 7.29 6.02 36.00
CA ASP A 751 7.67 7.39 36.32
C ASP A 751 6.72 8.42 35.69
N LEU A 752 6.21 8.15 34.48
CA LEU A 752 5.30 9.04 33.76
C LEU A 752 3.90 9.16 34.40
N HIS A 753 3.39 8.07 34.96
CA HIS A 753 2.00 7.99 35.41
C HIS A 753 1.78 8.22 36.91
N GLY A 754 2.84 8.31 37.72
CA GLY A 754 2.74 8.44 39.18
C GLY A 754 1.91 7.33 39.86
N SER A 755 1.65 6.24 39.13
CA SER A 755 0.69 5.19 39.49
C SER A 755 1.38 4.03 40.21
N SER A 756 0.64 3.39 41.13
CA SER A 756 1.01 2.14 41.79
C SER A 756 0.96 0.92 40.86
N SER A 757 0.46 1.06 39.62
CA SER A 757 0.35 -0.06 38.66
C SER A 757 1.64 -0.27 37.88
N THR A 758 2.48 -1.18 38.35
CA THR A 758 3.63 -1.69 37.58
C THR A 758 3.15 -2.60 36.47
N MET A 759 3.61 -2.36 35.24
CA MET A 759 3.36 -3.24 34.09
C MET A 759 3.88 -4.65 34.40
N GLU A 760 3.00 -5.65 34.34
CA GLU A 760 3.31 -7.05 34.67
C GLU A 760 4.09 -7.73 33.54
N THR A 761 5.19 -8.40 33.86
CA THR A 761 5.94 -9.21 32.88
C THR A 761 5.30 -10.58 32.75
N ILE A 762 4.91 -10.98 31.54
CA ILE A 762 4.25 -12.26 31.26
C ILE A 762 4.90 -13.01 30.09
N PRO A 763 4.73 -14.35 29.98
CA PRO A 763 5.12 -15.09 28.79
C PRO A 763 4.46 -14.56 27.49
N LEU A 764 5.18 -14.65 26.36
CA LEU A 764 4.71 -14.09 25.07
C LEU A 764 3.42 -14.75 24.58
N ASP A 765 3.27 -16.06 24.76
CA ASP A 765 2.04 -16.81 24.44
C ASP A 765 0.83 -16.26 25.23
N LYS A 766 1.01 -15.96 26.52
CA LYS A 766 -0.02 -15.33 27.36
C LYS A 766 -0.35 -13.90 26.93
N TRP A 767 0.63 -13.18 26.41
CA TRP A 767 0.41 -11.84 25.87
C TRP A 767 -0.37 -11.88 24.56
N VAL A 768 -0.06 -12.84 23.69
CA VAL A 768 -0.82 -13.12 22.46
C VAL A 768 -2.25 -13.57 22.78
N GLU A 769 -2.45 -14.46 23.76
CA GLU A 769 -3.79 -14.86 24.24
C GLU A 769 -4.61 -13.66 24.74
N ALA A 770 -3.96 -12.67 25.37
CA ALA A 770 -4.64 -11.46 25.83
C ALA A 770 -5.11 -10.59 24.65
N LEU A 771 -4.30 -10.48 23.59
CA LEU A 771 -4.67 -9.79 22.36
C LEU A 771 -5.84 -10.47 21.62
N GLU A 772 -5.89 -11.80 21.60
CA GLU A 772 -6.95 -12.56 20.93
C GLU A 772 -8.35 -12.35 21.53
N ARG A 773 -8.42 -11.91 22.78
CA ARG A 773 -9.69 -11.69 23.49
C ARG A 773 -10.29 -10.31 23.24
N ILE A 774 -9.60 -9.45 22.49
CA ILE A 774 -10.06 -8.09 22.19
C ILE A 774 -11.17 -8.13 21.14
N ASP A 775 -12.25 -7.39 21.39
CA ASP A 775 -13.31 -7.19 20.41
C ASP A 775 -12.83 -6.24 19.30
N LEU A 776 -12.66 -6.79 18.10
CA LEU A 776 -12.24 -6.06 16.90
C LEU A 776 -13.23 -4.96 16.48
N ASN A 777 -14.46 -4.98 16.98
CA ASN A 777 -15.47 -3.96 16.70
C ASN A 777 -15.29 -2.69 17.55
N ASN A 778 -14.50 -2.75 18.62
CA ASN A 778 -14.20 -1.59 19.45
C ASN A 778 -13.00 -0.82 18.86
N ARG A 779 -13.30 0.28 18.15
CA ARG A 779 -12.27 1.12 17.48
C ARG A 779 -11.26 1.71 18.46
N ASP A 780 -11.71 2.17 19.62
CA ASP A 780 -10.83 2.77 20.63
C ASP A 780 -9.83 1.72 21.15
N ALA A 781 -10.30 0.50 21.41
CA ALA A 781 -9.45 -0.62 21.81
C ALA A 781 -8.42 -0.99 20.72
N VAL A 782 -8.83 -1.02 19.44
CA VAL A 782 -7.92 -1.35 18.31
C VAL A 782 -6.86 -0.26 18.09
N ASP A 783 -7.22 1.01 18.32
CA ASP A 783 -6.28 2.13 18.18
C ASP A 783 -5.28 2.23 19.34
N GLU A 784 -5.68 1.86 20.56
CA GLU A 784 -4.79 1.75 21.72
C GLU A 784 -3.89 0.50 21.65
N MET A 785 -4.36 -0.59 21.03
CA MET A 785 -3.67 -1.87 20.95
C MET A 785 -3.33 -2.27 19.49
N PRO A 786 -2.46 -1.51 18.81
CA PRO A 786 -2.18 -1.71 17.38
C PRO A 786 -1.57 -3.07 17.03
N SER A 787 -0.99 -3.79 18.00
CA SER A 787 -0.40 -5.11 17.78
C SER A 787 -1.40 -6.14 17.27
N ILE A 788 -2.70 -5.95 17.50
CA ILE A 788 -3.74 -6.85 16.98
C ILE A 788 -3.74 -6.92 15.44
N LYS A 789 -3.29 -5.85 14.76
CA LYS A 789 -3.23 -5.77 13.30
C LYS A 789 -2.19 -6.72 12.69
N ILE A 790 -1.23 -7.19 13.48
CA ILE A 790 -0.16 -8.11 13.08
C ILE A 790 -0.02 -9.28 14.07
N LEU A 791 -1.15 -9.75 14.62
CA LEU A 791 -1.19 -10.83 15.62
C LEU A 791 -0.42 -12.09 15.20
N ASP A 792 -0.58 -12.52 13.94
CA ASP A 792 0.08 -13.73 13.42
C ASP A 792 1.61 -13.61 13.41
N PHE A 793 2.16 -12.41 13.30
CA PHE A 793 3.59 -12.17 13.42
C PHE A 793 4.10 -12.48 14.83
N TYR A 794 3.38 -12.05 15.88
CA TYR A 794 3.76 -12.35 17.26
C TYR A 794 3.60 -13.84 17.60
N LYS A 795 2.61 -14.51 17.01
CA LYS A 795 2.48 -15.99 17.11
C LYS A 795 3.70 -16.70 16.55
N ALA A 796 4.16 -16.29 15.37
CA ALA A 796 5.36 -16.85 14.76
C ALA A 796 6.62 -16.65 15.63
N ILE A 797 6.75 -15.50 16.30
CA ILE A 797 7.83 -15.29 17.29
C ILE A 797 7.71 -16.29 18.44
N GLY A 798 6.51 -16.46 19.01
CA GLY A 798 6.26 -17.41 20.10
C GLY A 798 6.57 -18.87 19.71
N GLU A 799 6.19 -19.28 18.50
CA GLU A 799 6.53 -20.59 17.96
C GLU A 799 8.05 -20.77 17.80
N SER A 800 8.75 -19.75 17.28
CA SER A 800 10.21 -19.77 17.16
C SER A 800 10.92 -19.89 18.51
N LEU A 801 10.44 -19.18 19.54
CA LEU A 801 11.00 -19.24 20.90
C LEU A 801 10.75 -20.59 21.58
N SER A 802 9.63 -21.25 21.27
CA SER A 802 9.31 -22.58 21.83
C SER A 802 10.08 -23.73 21.16
N THR A 803 10.41 -23.58 19.88
CA THR A 803 11.10 -24.61 19.07
C THR A 803 12.62 -24.51 19.11
N SER A 804 13.18 -23.33 19.41
CA SER A 804 14.62 -23.10 19.52
C SER A 804 14.92 -22.31 20.79
N PRO A 805 15.76 -22.84 21.72
CA PRO A 805 16.25 -22.06 22.83
C PRO A 805 16.91 -20.78 22.31
N ILE A 806 16.74 -19.68 23.04
CA ILE A 806 17.26 -18.33 22.73
C ILE A 806 18.78 -18.32 22.43
N SER A 807 19.51 -19.36 22.85
CA SER A 807 20.93 -19.60 22.55
C SER A 807 21.24 -20.09 21.13
N ASN A 808 20.24 -20.41 20.30
CA ASN A 808 20.42 -21.22 19.09
C ASN A 808 20.05 -20.50 17.77
N ILE A 809 19.97 -19.17 17.70
CA ILE A 809 19.96 -18.52 16.37
C ILE A 809 21.38 -18.67 15.81
N ALA A 810 21.53 -19.24 14.59
CA ALA A 810 22.85 -19.40 13.98
C ALA A 810 23.57 -18.04 14.00
N ALA A 811 24.67 -17.96 14.76
CA ALA A 811 25.42 -16.72 14.89
C ALA A 811 25.86 -16.28 13.50
N PHE A 812 25.46 -15.09 13.05
CA PHE A 812 25.97 -14.57 11.80
C PHE A 812 27.46 -14.26 11.97
N ASP A 813 28.30 -14.71 11.03
CA ASP A 813 29.69 -14.27 11.00
C ASP A 813 29.74 -12.78 10.67
N THR A 814 30.36 -12.00 11.56
CA THR A 814 30.47 -10.53 11.49
C THR A 814 31.92 -10.06 11.56
N ASP A 815 32.90 -10.96 11.41
CA ASP A 815 34.31 -10.64 11.57
C ASP A 815 34.81 -9.66 10.50
N ASN A 816 34.42 -9.89 9.23
CA ASN A 816 34.79 -9.00 8.14
C ASN A 816 34.11 -7.62 8.27
N LEU A 817 32.87 -7.59 8.74
CA LEU A 817 32.11 -6.37 8.99
C LEU A 817 32.78 -5.53 10.09
N SER A 818 33.12 -6.17 11.22
CA SER A 818 33.82 -5.52 12.32
C SER A 818 35.21 -5.07 11.92
N ARG A 819 35.90 -5.79 11.03
CA ARG A 819 37.22 -5.39 10.51
C ARG A 819 37.15 -4.14 9.63
N GLU A 820 36.10 -3.98 8.84
CA GLU A 820 36.05 -2.97 7.76
C GLU A 820 35.16 -1.76 8.04
N SER A 821 34.27 -1.83 9.04
CA SER A 821 33.51 -0.67 9.52
C SER A 821 33.92 -0.31 10.95
N ASP A 822 34.45 0.89 11.12
CA ASP A 822 34.77 1.44 12.44
C ASP A 822 33.51 1.76 13.22
N THR A 823 32.43 2.16 12.56
CA THR A 823 31.11 2.31 13.19
C THR A 823 30.70 1.00 13.85
N MET A 824 30.77 -0.10 13.09
CA MET A 824 30.31 -1.39 13.57
C MET A 824 31.25 -1.98 14.63
N ARG A 825 32.56 -1.78 14.48
CA ARG A 825 33.56 -2.13 15.50
C ARG A 825 33.26 -1.48 16.86
N ASN A 826 32.70 -0.26 16.87
CA ASN A 826 32.47 0.51 18.10
C ASN A 826 31.01 0.51 18.60
N LEU A 827 30.06 -0.07 17.85
CA LEU A 827 28.65 -0.11 18.28
C LEU A 827 28.48 -0.96 19.53
N ARG A 828 27.86 -0.41 20.57
CA ARG A 828 27.52 -1.15 21.79
C ARG A 828 26.29 -2.03 21.57
N SER A 829 26.05 -2.98 22.47
CA SER A 829 24.77 -3.68 22.51
C SER A 829 23.64 -2.70 22.78
N ILE A 830 22.44 -3.01 22.31
CA ILE A 830 21.25 -2.27 22.73
C ILE A 830 21.12 -2.39 24.24
N ASP A 831 20.95 -1.26 24.91
CA ASP A 831 20.88 -1.17 26.36
C ASP A 831 19.63 -0.39 26.81
N ARG A 832 19.46 -0.27 28.13
CA ARG A 832 18.31 0.41 28.73
C ARG A 832 18.26 1.90 28.37
N GLU A 833 19.41 2.54 28.18
CA GLU A 833 19.49 3.93 27.77
C GLU A 833 18.95 4.09 26.34
N THR A 834 19.37 3.22 25.43
CA THR A 834 18.89 3.16 24.05
C THR A 834 17.36 2.98 23.98
N VAL A 835 16.81 2.03 24.75
CA VAL A 835 15.37 1.80 24.81
C VAL A 835 14.64 3.03 25.37
N THR A 836 15.22 3.72 26.36
CA THR A 836 14.65 4.96 26.91
C THR A 836 14.60 6.09 25.86
N ILE A 837 15.60 6.18 24.97
CA ILE A 837 15.58 7.13 23.85
C ILE A 837 14.38 6.84 22.94
N TRP A 838 14.17 5.58 22.55
CA TRP A 838 13.04 5.21 21.70
C TRP A 838 11.68 5.43 22.36
N LEU A 839 11.57 5.15 23.66
CA LEU A 839 10.34 5.43 24.42
C LEU A 839 9.99 6.92 24.42
N ARG A 840 10.97 7.80 24.58
CA ARG A 840 10.79 9.26 24.48
C ARG A 840 10.39 9.69 23.07
N GLN A 841 11.01 9.11 22.04
CA GLN A 841 10.68 9.38 20.64
C GLN A 841 9.26 8.93 20.27
N TRP A 842 8.77 7.85 20.88
CA TRP A 842 7.41 7.36 20.63
C TRP A 842 6.35 8.18 21.33
N ASP A 843 6.66 8.76 22.50
CA ASP A 843 5.77 9.65 23.25
C ASP A 843 4.33 9.09 23.36
N TYR A 844 4.25 7.81 23.75
CA TYR A 844 2.99 7.08 23.90
C TYR A 844 2.30 7.38 25.21
#